data_AF-A0A941N5E9-F1
#
_entry.id   AF-A0A941N5E9-F1
#
_cell.length_a   1.000
_cell.length_b   1.000
_cell.length_c   1.000
_cell.angle_alpha   90.00
_cell.angle_beta   90.00
_cell.angle_gamma   90.00
#
_symmetry.space_group_name_H-M   'P 1'
#
loop_
_entity.id
_entity.type
_entity.pdbx_description
1 polymer ?
#
loop_
_entity_poly.entity_id
_entity_poly.type
_entity_poly.pdbx_seq_one_letter_code
_entity_poly.pdbx_strand_id
1 'polypeptide(L)'
;MQGTLPFRVFESLRTRFSIGGLVVWALSLTASVTSLAQDAAPQANPAAAPPGPIGQFVTITGTVDDVVFGQVSRTGLALQARAQQEKRRGVLVLEIQPGSSPFHQILGLARFISNELPSLTTVAYVPQRLTGNHVVLALACQEIVMRPEAELGDISLGTPLDADERSFVVSLVNRRHNRKVNEALVLGMLDRQKEVLWVQIQTGKKPNEIRETRLVTRSGYEDLAKTGVEILDVKTIKEIGSPGVFSGERARGYDILAMHTAHSREEVAALYSLPRESMRESVVMAEAPRAIIIKIEDVIDAMLDQFIGRQIDRAVAAGKNLIIFEIDSPGGEMFASIHISETIADLSKRKVRTVAYVPKRAYSGAAIITCGCDEIYMHPDAVWGDAGVITETQQGGQFEFAPQKLMEPLERHLENMAEKKHRPQALLVAMMNKDLMVYTVTNKDTGAVSYMSDDEIELANGQWIKGAAVPEAGRNQLLTLNGRRAHDLHLAEVPVQDFDGLQARLGIPTTEKIPLATRTWVDSLVYHLNSGWAMALLWAIGLLCIYLEVHFPSGFFGIISCVCFGLFFWSHFLGGTAGWLEVVLFLMGVGCIALEIFVIPGFGVFGVSGAILCAFSLILATQTFVIPHSMDDVQQLTRTLGTLCGSVIGMVVVAALTSRYLPAIPLFKDMILTPPGAAGANPSEPRLRPDLAGDKAVVNTVLERDQNLLGRRGISMTVLRPAGKAQIGDDYVDVVSNGPFISVGRAIEVVEVTGNRVMVREVV
;
A
#
# COMPACT_ATOMS: atom_id res chain seq x y z
N MET A 1 -13.76 -59.44 -12.67
CA MET A 1 -13.93 -59.93 -14.06
C MET A 1 -12.86 -59.24 -14.90
N GLN A 2 -11.75 -59.95 -15.15
CA GLN A 2 -11.33 -60.46 -16.48
C GLN A 2 -10.90 -59.29 -17.39
N GLY A 3 -9.63 -59.09 -17.75
CA GLY A 3 -8.59 -60.01 -18.27
C GLY A 3 -8.12 -59.37 -19.58
N THR A 4 -6.82 -59.24 -19.91
CA THR A 4 -5.99 -60.33 -20.45
C THR A 4 -4.48 -59.99 -20.46
N LEU A 5 -3.74 -60.94 -19.89
CA LEU A 5 -2.31 -61.34 -19.87
C LEU A 5 -1.73 -61.73 -21.28
N PRO A 6 -0.53 -62.38 -21.50
CA PRO A 6 0.75 -62.58 -20.75
C PRO A 6 2.10 -62.76 -21.58
N PHE A 7 3.21 -63.05 -20.85
CA PHE A 7 4.23 -64.14 -21.03
C PHE A 7 5.55 -63.97 -21.86
N ARG A 8 6.71 -64.15 -21.17
CA ARG A 8 7.83 -65.14 -21.37
C ARG A 8 9.05 -64.71 -20.50
N VAL A 9 9.56 -65.39 -19.44
CA VAL A 9 10.01 -66.77 -19.13
C VAL A 9 11.48 -67.09 -19.50
N PHE A 10 12.29 -67.20 -18.43
CA PHE A 10 13.37 -68.15 -18.06
C PHE A 10 14.54 -68.56 -19.00
N GLU A 11 15.70 -68.73 -18.31
CA GLU A 11 16.80 -69.70 -18.53
C GLU A 11 17.70 -69.53 -19.76
N SER A 12 19.03 -69.53 -19.64
CA SER A 12 19.92 -70.54 -19.02
C SER A 12 21.30 -69.90 -18.74
N LEU A 13 21.90 -70.04 -17.55
CA LEU A 13 22.72 -71.16 -17.05
C LEU A 13 23.86 -71.64 -17.97
N ARG A 14 25.08 -71.35 -17.49
CA ARG A 14 26.25 -72.25 -17.31
C ARG A 14 27.49 -72.05 -18.18
N THR A 15 28.50 -71.56 -17.45
CA THR A 15 29.87 -72.11 -17.29
C THR A 15 30.88 -71.89 -18.40
N ARG A 16 32.05 -71.35 -18.01
CA ARG A 16 33.31 -72.10 -17.88
C ARG A 16 34.39 -71.25 -17.20
N PHE A 17 35.03 -71.84 -16.17
CA PHE A 17 36.45 -71.80 -15.76
C PHE A 17 37.21 -70.45 -15.78
N SER A 18 38.14 -70.10 -14.90
CA SER A 18 38.82 -70.70 -13.75
C SER A 18 40.02 -69.78 -13.50
N ILE A 19 40.34 -69.50 -12.24
CA ILE A 19 41.67 -69.14 -11.72
C ILE A 19 42.36 -67.97 -12.45
N GLY A 20 42.10 -66.75 -11.96
CA GLY A 20 42.88 -65.55 -12.27
C GLY A 20 42.09 -64.29 -11.99
N GLY A 21 42.06 -63.81 -10.74
CA GLY A 21 41.41 -62.52 -10.43
C GLY A 21 40.74 -62.37 -9.07
N LEU A 22 41.15 -63.11 -8.04
CA LEU A 22 40.68 -62.92 -6.66
C LEU A 22 41.73 -62.15 -5.85
N VAL A 23 42.16 -60.99 -6.35
CA VAL A 23 42.94 -59.96 -5.63
C VAL A 23 42.49 -58.52 -6.00
N VAL A 24 41.55 -58.31 -6.93
CA VAL A 24 41.27 -56.96 -7.50
C VAL A 24 39.94 -56.32 -7.05
N TRP A 25 39.12 -56.93 -6.18
CA TRP A 25 37.82 -56.36 -5.80
C TRP A 25 37.59 -56.10 -4.30
N ALA A 26 38.67 -55.95 -3.52
CA ALA A 26 38.62 -55.47 -2.13
C ALA A 26 39.54 -54.27 -1.86
N LEU A 27 39.95 -53.53 -2.89
CA LEU A 27 40.89 -52.40 -2.79
C LEU A 27 40.46 -51.15 -3.61
N SER A 28 39.18 -51.02 -3.94
CA SER A 28 38.62 -49.90 -4.71
C SER A 28 37.52 -49.11 -3.98
N LEU A 29 37.50 -49.17 -2.65
CA LEU A 29 36.59 -48.34 -1.81
C LEU A 29 37.30 -47.55 -0.69
N THR A 30 38.64 -47.51 -0.71
CA THR A 30 39.46 -46.70 0.22
C THR A 30 40.62 -45.99 -0.49
N ALA A 31 40.47 -45.65 -1.78
CA ALA A 31 41.51 -44.98 -2.57
C ALA A 31 40.94 -43.99 -3.61
N SER A 32 39.95 -43.19 -3.22
CA SER A 32 39.55 -41.99 -3.98
C SER A 32 39.44 -40.74 -3.09
N VAL A 33 40.01 -40.81 -1.88
CA VAL A 33 40.08 -39.69 -0.91
C VAL A 33 41.53 -39.22 -0.70
N THR A 34 42.51 -39.78 -1.43
CA THR A 34 43.95 -39.50 -1.21
C THR A 34 44.77 -39.44 -2.51
N SER A 35 44.36 -38.62 -3.49
CA SER A 35 45.28 -38.20 -4.57
C SER A 35 44.92 -36.88 -5.28
N LEU A 36 44.19 -35.97 -4.62
CA LEU A 36 44.14 -34.55 -5.03
C LEU A 36 44.69 -33.64 -3.91
N ALA A 37 45.70 -34.14 -3.20
CA ALA A 37 46.44 -33.40 -2.19
C ALA A 37 47.94 -33.53 -2.49
N GLN A 38 48.43 -32.78 -3.48
CA GLN A 38 49.79 -32.23 -3.60
C GLN A 38 50.01 -31.64 -5.01
N ASP A 39 49.53 -30.40 -5.17
CA ASP A 39 50.24 -29.27 -5.80
C ASP A 39 49.23 -28.13 -6.01
N ALA A 40 48.73 -27.64 -4.88
CA ALA A 40 48.33 -26.25 -4.77
C ALA A 40 49.12 -25.72 -3.58
N ALA A 41 50.20 -24.98 -3.86
CA ALA A 41 50.78 -24.09 -2.87
C ALA A 41 49.65 -23.34 -2.15
N PRO A 42 49.78 -23.02 -0.86
CA PRO A 42 48.79 -22.21 -0.19
C PRO A 42 48.71 -20.87 -0.93
N GLN A 43 47.76 -20.74 -1.85
CA GLN A 43 47.22 -19.45 -2.19
C GLN A 43 46.63 -18.99 -0.88
N ALA A 44 47.39 -18.14 -0.20
CA ALA A 44 46.87 -17.27 0.82
C ALA A 44 45.52 -16.81 0.28
N ASN A 45 44.43 -17.15 1.00
CA ASN A 45 43.21 -16.36 0.94
C ASN A 45 43.71 -14.91 0.85
N PRO A 46 43.42 -14.14 -0.22
CA PRO A 46 43.62 -12.71 -0.09
C PRO A 46 42.80 -12.38 1.14
N ALA A 47 43.51 -12.03 2.22
CA ALA A 47 42.93 -11.86 3.53
C ALA A 47 41.67 -11.04 3.29
N ALA A 48 40.50 -11.62 3.61
CA ALA A 48 39.23 -10.92 3.48
C ALA A 48 39.49 -9.52 4.05
N ALA A 49 39.35 -8.50 3.20
CA ALA A 49 39.74 -7.15 3.55
C ALA A 49 39.15 -6.87 4.94
N PRO A 50 39.95 -6.34 5.88
CA PRO A 50 39.50 -6.18 7.26
C PRO A 50 38.13 -5.49 7.22
N PRO A 51 37.12 -6.04 7.91
CA PRO A 51 35.76 -5.54 7.79
C PRO A 51 35.77 -4.04 8.13
N GLY A 52 35.26 -3.23 7.18
CA GLY A 52 35.34 -1.76 7.25
C GLY A 52 34.72 -1.20 8.54
N PRO A 53 34.87 0.10 8.83
CA PRO A 53 34.23 0.69 10.01
C PRO A 53 32.71 0.48 10.00
N ILE A 54 32.12 0.34 11.18
CA ILE A 54 30.66 0.40 11.34
C ILE A 54 30.25 1.83 11.63
N GLY A 55 29.21 2.31 10.96
CA GLY A 55 28.77 3.69 11.03
C GLY A 55 27.29 3.81 11.33
N GLN A 56 26.90 4.92 11.96
CA GLN A 56 25.50 5.33 12.06
C GLN A 56 25.39 6.84 11.86
N PHE A 57 24.48 7.29 11.00
CA PHE A 57 24.08 8.69 10.90
C PHE A 57 22.94 9.01 11.88
N VAL A 58 23.05 10.14 12.56
CA VAL A 58 22.00 10.70 13.42
C VAL A 58 21.82 12.17 13.08
N THR A 59 20.62 12.55 12.65
CA THR A 59 20.31 13.94 12.29
C THR A 59 19.68 14.67 13.47
N ILE A 60 20.29 15.78 13.87
CA ILE A 60 19.79 16.67 14.91
C ILE A 60 19.11 17.85 14.22
N THR A 61 17.77 17.86 14.23
CA THR A 61 16.95 18.94 13.67
C THR A 61 16.27 19.74 14.79
N GLY A 62 16.12 21.05 14.61
CA GLY A 62 15.33 21.86 15.54
C GLY A 62 15.95 22.01 16.93
N THR A 63 15.18 21.77 17.99
CA THR A 63 15.61 21.96 19.39
C THR A 63 16.12 20.66 20.01
N VAL A 64 17.19 20.73 20.79
CA VAL A 64 17.73 19.59 21.56
C VAL A 64 17.00 19.52 22.90
N ASP A 65 16.17 18.50 23.05
CA ASP A 65 15.46 18.19 24.28
C ASP A 65 15.93 16.83 24.87
N ASP A 66 15.25 16.36 25.91
CA ASP A 66 15.55 15.08 26.56
C ASP A 66 15.37 13.89 25.62
N VAL A 67 14.52 14.01 24.59
CA VAL A 67 14.28 12.96 23.59
C VAL A 67 15.49 12.85 22.67
N VAL A 68 15.93 13.97 22.09
CA VAL A 68 17.14 14.04 21.26
C VAL A 68 18.35 13.55 22.06
N PHE A 69 18.48 14.00 23.32
CA PHE A 69 19.56 13.55 24.21
C PHE A 69 19.52 12.03 24.42
N GLY A 70 18.38 11.48 24.83
CA GLY A 70 18.22 10.06 25.12
C GLY A 70 18.48 9.18 23.89
N GLN A 71 18.08 9.64 22.71
CA GLN A 71 18.30 8.94 21.47
C GLN A 71 19.77 8.96 21.03
N VAL A 72 20.41 10.14 20.94
CA VAL A 72 21.84 10.21 20.59
C VAL A 72 22.65 9.38 21.59
N SER A 73 22.25 9.39 22.86
CA SER A 73 22.88 8.60 23.90
C SER A 73 22.75 7.10 23.67
N ARG A 74 21.54 6.61 23.43
CA ARG A 74 21.29 5.18 23.14
C ARG A 74 21.99 4.74 21.86
N THR A 75 21.89 5.51 20.77
CA THR A 75 22.52 5.18 19.49
C THR A 75 24.04 5.13 19.62
N GLY A 76 24.64 6.13 20.28
CA GLY A 76 26.07 6.16 20.54
C GLY A 76 26.53 4.97 21.40
N LEU A 77 25.84 4.68 22.52
CA LEU A 77 26.21 3.55 23.39
C LEU A 77 26.02 2.20 22.70
N ALA A 78 24.96 2.02 21.92
CA ALA A 78 24.71 0.80 21.16
C ALA A 78 25.76 0.58 20.06
N LEU A 79 26.09 1.63 19.31
CA LEU A 79 27.15 1.58 18.29
C LEU A 79 28.51 1.28 18.94
N GLN A 80 28.80 1.89 20.08
CA GLN A 80 30.00 1.62 20.87
C GLN A 80 30.09 0.16 21.31
N ALA A 81 29.03 -0.38 21.90
CA ALA A 81 28.97 -1.78 22.32
C ALA A 81 29.19 -2.73 21.13
N ARG A 82 28.53 -2.45 19.99
CA ARG A 82 28.69 -3.23 18.76
C ARG A 82 30.12 -3.15 18.20
N ALA A 83 30.71 -1.96 18.15
CA ALA A 83 32.07 -1.75 17.67
C ALA A 83 33.08 -2.54 18.50
N GLN A 84 32.90 -2.55 19.82
CA GLN A 84 33.74 -3.33 20.75
C GLN A 84 33.53 -4.83 20.59
N GLN A 85 32.28 -5.30 20.46
CA GLN A 85 31.94 -6.70 20.27
C GLN A 85 32.52 -7.25 18.96
N GLU A 86 32.38 -6.51 17.86
CA GLU A 86 32.88 -6.89 16.54
C GLU A 86 34.39 -6.59 16.34
N LYS A 87 35.03 -5.93 17.32
CA LYS A 87 36.42 -5.43 17.24
C LYS A 87 36.68 -4.59 15.99
N ARG A 88 35.71 -3.73 15.62
CA ARG A 88 35.76 -2.83 14.46
C ARG A 88 35.79 -1.38 14.93
N ARG A 89 36.28 -0.48 14.08
CA ARG A 89 36.19 0.96 14.32
C ARG A 89 34.72 1.39 14.19
N GLY A 90 34.19 2.07 15.20
CA GLY A 90 32.85 2.65 15.16
C GLY A 90 32.90 4.15 14.85
N VAL A 91 32.03 4.63 13.96
CA VAL A 91 31.93 6.04 13.56
C VAL A 91 30.50 6.53 13.76
N LEU A 92 30.30 7.52 14.63
CA LEU A 92 29.00 8.15 14.82
C LEU A 92 28.99 9.49 14.09
N VAL A 93 28.17 9.61 13.04
CA VAL A 93 28.03 10.86 12.29
C VAL A 93 26.79 11.60 12.79
N LEU A 94 27.00 12.76 13.40
CA LEU A 94 25.94 13.66 13.82
C LEU A 94 25.75 14.74 12.75
N GLU A 95 24.66 14.66 11.99
CA GLU A 95 24.27 15.74 11.09
C GLU A 95 23.58 16.84 11.90
N ILE A 96 24.25 17.96 12.09
CA ILE A 96 23.77 19.04 12.95
C ILE A 96 23.18 20.14 12.09
N GLN A 97 21.85 20.26 12.15
CA GLN A 97 21.14 21.35 11.49
C GLN A 97 21.01 22.57 12.43
N PRO A 98 20.75 23.77 11.86
CA PRO A 98 20.52 24.98 12.62
C PRO A 98 19.26 24.84 13.47
N GLY A 99 19.35 25.32 14.70
CA GLY A 99 18.27 25.24 15.67
C GLY A 99 18.49 26.21 16.81
N SER A 100 17.47 26.39 17.63
CA SER A 100 17.49 27.28 18.79
C SER A 100 17.22 26.46 20.04
N SER A 101 18.29 26.06 20.72
CA SER A 101 18.19 25.30 21.98
C SER A 101 18.78 26.10 23.14
N PRO A 102 18.12 26.10 24.31
CA PRO A 102 18.71 26.56 25.55
C PRO A 102 20.09 25.92 25.80
N PHE A 103 21.04 26.71 26.29
CA PHE A 103 22.42 26.25 26.48
C PHE A 103 22.52 25.05 27.44
N HIS A 104 21.71 25.00 28.49
CA HIS A 104 21.69 23.89 29.46
C HIS A 104 21.30 22.54 28.85
N GLN A 105 20.47 22.51 27.81
CA GLN A 105 20.10 21.27 27.10
C GLN A 105 21.24 20.79 26.19
N ILE A 106 21.91 21.74 25.52
CA ILE A 106 23.10 21.46 24.72
C ILE A 106 24.26 20.96 25.58
N LEU A 107 24.42 21.52 26.79
CA LEU A 107 25.46 21.16 27.74
C LEU A 107 25.47 19.65 28.06
N GLY A 108 24.30 19.07 28.31
CA GLY A 108 24.15 17.65 28.61
C GLY A 108 24.63 16.78 27.45
N LEU A 109 24.12 17.06 26.24
CA LEU A 109 24.47 16.29 25.04
C LEU A 109 25.95 16.45 24.66
N ALA A 110 26.50 17.66 24.72
CA ALA A 110 27.91 17.92 24.45
C ALA A 110 28.83 17.14 25.39
N ARG A 111 28.50 17.09 26.70
CA ARG A 111 29.25 16.29 27.70
C ARG A 111 29.19 14.80 27.40
N PHE A 112 28.01 14.31 27.03
CA PHE A 112 27.83 12.91 26.68
C PHE A 112 28.70 12.53 25.47
N ILE A 113 28.61 13.29 24.38
CA ILE A 113 29.40 13.04 23.15
C ILE A 113 30.89 13.02 23.46
N SER A 114 31.39 13.98 24.26
CA SER A 114 32.81 14.12 24.52
C SER A 114 33.38 13.09 25.52
N ASN A 115 32.58 12.61 26.48
CA ASN A 115 33.07 11.81 27.61
C ASN A 115 32.61 10.36 27.60
N GLU A 116 31.39 10.07 27.14
CA GLU A 116 30.75 8.75 27.29
C GLU A 116 30.94 7.84 26.06
N LEU A 117 31.46 8.40 24.95
CA LEU A 117 31.74 7.69 23.70
C LEU A 117 33.23 7.60 23.33
N PRO A 118 34.15 7.25 24.25
CA PRO A 118 35.59 7.34 24.01
C PRO A 118 36.13 6.36 22.95
N SER A 119 35.39 5.29 22.63
CA SER A 119 35.82 4.28 21.65
C SER A 119 35.23 4.47 20.26
N LEU A 120 34.39 5.50 20.07
CA LEU A 120 33.86 5.89 18.76
C LEU A 120 34.63 7.08 18.18
N THR A 121 34.70 7.17 16.85
CA THR A 121 35.00 8.41 16.15
C THR A 121 33.70 9.19 15.98
N THR A 122 33.53 10.28 16.74
CA THR A 122 32.37 11.17 16.61
C THR A 122 32.66 12.25 15.57
N VAL A 123 31.79 12.34 14.57
CA VAL A 123 31.93 13.25 13.43
C VAL A 123 30.72 14.17 13.40
N ALA A 124 30.93 15.48 13.46
CA ALA A 124 29.87 16.46 13.21
C ALA A 124 29.82 16.78 11.71
N TYR A 125 28.73 16.47 11.03
CA TYR A 125 28.46 16.93 9.67
C TYR A 125 27.59 18.19 9.70
N VAL A 126 28.07 19.27 9.08
CA VAL A 126 27.41 20.58 9.04
C VAL A 126 27.01 20.90 7.60
N PRO A 127 25.75 20.63 7.21
CA PRO A 127 25.29 20.81 5.83
C PRO A 127 24.95 22.27 5.48
N GLN A 128 24.73 23.12 6.48
CA GLN A 128 24.36 24.53 6.27
C GLN A 128 24.83 25.39 7.44
N ARG A 129 24.63 26.71 7.35
CA ARG A 129 25.08 27.68 8.36
C ARG A 129 24.61 27.32 9.77
N LEU A 130 25.55 27.00 10.65
CA LEU A 130 25.33 26.62 12.04
C LEU A 130 25.88 27.71 12.98
N THR A 131 24.98 28.35 13.73
CA THR A 131 25.29 29.41 14.69
C THR A 131 24.59 29.19 16.03
N GLY A 132 24.94 29.98 17.04
CA GLY A 132 24.34 29.87 18.37
C GLY A 132 24.81 28.62 19.14
N ASN A 133 23.99 28.16 20.08
CA ASN A 133 24.37 27.09 21.01
C ASN A 133 24.66 25.75 20.31
N HIS A 134 24.04 25.46 19.16
CA HIS A 134 24.25 24.21 18.44
C HIS A 134 25.68 24.00 17.96
N VAL A 135 26.44 25.08 17.78
CA VAL A 135 27.88 25.02 17.45
C VAL A 135 28.64 24.21 18.50
N VAL A 136 28.23 24.27 19.77
CA VAL A 136 28.87 23.54 20.87
C VAL A 136 28.78 22.02 20.68
N LEU A 137 27.74 21.51 20.03
CA LEU A 137 27.62 20.09 19.68
C LEU A 137 28.67 19.67 18.63
N ALA A 138 28.90 20.53 17.64
CA ALA A 138 29.95 20.29 16.64
C ALA A 138 31.34 20.31 17.29
N LEU A 139 31.57 21.25 18.22
CA LEU A 139 32.81 21.34 19.00
C LEU A 139 33.02 20.17 19.97
N ALA A 140 31.95 19.47 20.37
CA ALA A 140 32.02 18.27 21.20
C ALA A 140 32.46 17.02 20.44
N CYS A 141 32.40 17.02 19.11
CA CYS A 141 32.81 15.89 18.27
C CYS A 141 34.32 15.87 18.02
N GLN A 142 34.89 14.68 17.77
CA GLN A 142 36.32 14.53 17.48
C GLN A 142 36.71 15.16 16.14
N GLU A 143 35.83 15.05 15.16
CA GLU A 143 36.03 15.57 13.82
C GLU A 143 34.81 16.38 13.36
N ILE A 144 35.04 17.38 12.51
CA ILE A 144 33.99 18.22 11.91
C ILE A 144 34.16 18.13 10.40
N VAL A 145 33.08 17.80 9.71
CA VAL A 145 32.96 17.85 8.25
C VAL A 145 31.92 18.89 7.89
N MET A 146 32.25 19.77 6.95
CA MET A 146 31.38 20.88 6.57
C MET A 146 31.12 20.84 5.07
N ARG A 147 29.94 21.28 4.64
CA ARG A 147 29.81 21.73 3.25
C ARG A 147 30.78 22.90 2.99
N PRO A 148 31.43 23.01 1.81
CA PRO A 148 32.38 24.10 1.52
C PRO A 148 31.80 25.49 1.82
N GLU A 149 30.54 25.70 1.46
CA GLU A 149 29.77 26.93 1.65
C GLU A 149 29.11 27.05 3.04
N ALA A 150 29.08 25.98 3.84
CA ALA A 150 28.50 26.03 5.17
C ALA A 150 29.37 26.85 6.12
N GLU A 151 28.72 27.57 7.02
CA GLU A 151 29.35 28.46 8.00
C GLU A 151 29.19 27.89 9.41
N LEU A 152 30.25 27.90 10.22
CA LEU A 152 30.22 27.43 11.61
C LEU A 152 30.81 28.51 12.53
N GLY A 153 30.06 28.95 13.54
CA GLY A 153 30.56 29.89 14.55
C GLY A 153 29.49 30.84 15.13
N ASP A 154 29.91 32.00 15.64
CA ASP A 154 29.06 32.98 16.35
C ASP A 154 28.14 32.32 17.40
N ILE A 155 28.75 31.66 18.39
CA ILE A 155 28.05 30.93 19.47
C ILE A 155 27.18 31.90 20.28
N SER A 156 27.68 33.11 20.49
CA SER A 156 27.05 34.17 21.28
C SER A 156 25.88 34.87 20.59
N LEU A 157 25.77 34.76 19.27
CA LEU A 157 24.84 35.56 18.45
C LEU A 157 24.89 37.07 18.75
N GLY A 158 26.03 37.56 19.25
CA GLY A 158 26.22 38.96 19.65
C GLY A 158 25.89 39.28 21.12
N THR A 159 25.32 38.35 21.89
CA THR A 159 25.11 38.49 23.34
C THR A 159 26.16 37.68 24.12
N PRO A 160 26.99 38.30 24.98
CA PRO A 160 28.00 37.57 25.74
C PRO A 160 27.38 36.44 26.56
N LEU A 161 27.98 35.24 26.49
CA LEU A 161 27.58 34.11 27.33
C LEU A 161 27.95 34.36 28.78
N ASP A 162 27.22 33.71 29.69
CA ASP A 162 27.54 33.69 31.11
C ASP A 162 28.92 33.08 31.36
N ALA A 163 29.56 33.46 32.46
CA ALA A 163 30.92 33.03 32.78
C ALA A 163 31.07 31.50 32.85
N ASP A 164 30.04 30.81 33.38
CA ASP A 164 30.01 29.35 33.50
C ASP A 164 29.86 28.67 32.14
N GLU A 165 28.99 29.19 31.28
CA GLU A 165 28.78 28.68 29.91
C GLU A 165 30.04 28.85 29.07
N ARG A 166 30.66 30.03 29.13
CA ARG A 166 31.94 30.33 28.48
C ARG A 166 33.03 29.37 28.95
N SER A 167 33.13 29.17 30.27
CA SER A 167 34.12 28.27 30.86
C SER A 167 33.92 26.83 30.40
N PHE A 168 32.67 26.39 30.26
CA PHE A 168 32.36 25.07 29.72
C PHE A 168 32.84 24.91 28.27
N VAL A 169 32.48 25.83 27.36
CA VAL A 169 32.88 25.73 25.94
C VAL A 169 34.41 25.74 25.80
N VAL A 170 35.10 26.59 26.54
CA VAL A 170 36.57 26.62 26.55
C VAL A 170 37.14 25.30 27.11
N SER A 171 36.56 24.76 28.19
CA SER A 171 37.02 23.49 28.77
C SER A 171 36.85 22.31 27.82
N LEU A 172 35.80 22.30 26.99
CA LEU A 172 35.53 21.27 25.99
C LEU A 172 36.66 21.18 24.97
N VAL A 173 37.15 22.35 24.53
CA VAL A 173 38.19 22.47 23.52
C VAL A 173 39.58 22.24 24.11
N ASN A 174 39.81 22.69 25.35
CA ASN A 174 41.08 22.49 26.04
C ASN A 174 41.36 21.02 26.40
N ARG A 175 40.33 20.16 26.43
CA ARG A 175 40.49 18.70 26.49
C ARG A 175 41.09 18.10 25.20
N ARG A 176 41.25 18.91 24.13
CA ARG A 176 41.81 18.53 22.83
C ARG A 176 41.10 17.34 22.17
N HIS A 177 39.78 17.28 22.33
CA HIS A 177 38.96 16.24 21.69
C HIS A 177 39.02 16.32 20.16
N ASN A 178 39.06 17.55 19.61
CA ASN A 178 39.31 17.84 18.20
C ASN A 178 40.65 18.56 18.04
N ARG A 179 41.56 18.01 17.22
CA ARG A 179 42.92 18.55 17.01
C ARG A 179 42.97 19.81 16.16
N LYS A 180 41.92 20.09 15.38
CA LYS A 180 41.81 21.24 14.48
C LYS A 180 41.15 22.46 15.14
N VAL A 181 40.66 22.30 16.36
CA VAL A 181 40.03 23.36 17.15
C VAL A 181 40.93 23.73 18.32
N ASN A 182 41.16 25.03 18.52
CA ASN A 182 41.92 25.54 19.65
C ASN A 182 41.18 26.67 20.37
N GLU A 183 41.69 27.04 21.54
CA GLU A 183 41.06 28.04 22.39
C GLU A 183 40.90 29.40 21.70
N ALA A 184 41.91 29.84 20.93
CA ALA A 184 41.84 31.12 20.23
C ALA A 184 40.68 31.19 19.23
N LEU A 185 40.46 30.12 18.46
CA LEU A 185 39.35 30.03 17.51
C LEU A 185 37.99 30.14 18.21
N VAL A 186 37.84 29.43 19.32
CA VAL A 186 36.60 29.36 20.09
C VAL A 186 36.33 30.66 20.83
N LEU A 187 37.37 31.31 21.37
CA LEU A 187 37.25 32.67 21.91
C LEU A 187 36.79 33.66 20.85
N GLY A 188 37.25 33.52 19.60
CA GLY A 188 36.75 34.31 18.47
C GLY A 188 35.27 34.03 18.14
N MET A 189 34.79 32.80 18.30
CA MET A 189 33.39 32.41 18.12
C MET A 189 32.46 32.87 19.26
N LEU A 190 33.00 33.00 20.48
CA LEU A 190 32.27 33.41 21.68
C LEU A 190 32.21 34.93 21.86
N ASP A 191 33.21 35.66 21.36
CA ASP A 191 33.36 37.08 21.65
C ASP A 191 33.77 37.86 20.39
N ARG A 192 32.86 38.71 19.92
CA ARG A 192 33.08 39.57 18.75
C ARG A 192 34.22 40.58 18.95
N GLN A 193 34.65 40.85 20.19
CA GLN A 193 35.79 41.74 20.45
C GLN A 193 37.15 41.03 20.41
N LYS A 194 37.18 39.70 20.30
CA LYS A 194 38.44 38.95 20.20
C LYS A 194 38.92 38.84 18.76
N GLU A 195 40.10 39.35 18.46
CA GLU A 195 40.77 39.11 17.18
C GLU A 195 41.43 37.73 17.19
N VAL A 196 41.36 37.00 16.05
CA VAL A 196 42.05 35.71 15.88
C VAL A 196 43.02 35.81 14.70
N LEU A 197 44.27 35.46 14.99
CA LEU A 197 45.39 35.52 14.08
C LEU A 197 45.88 34.09 13.79
N TRP A 198 46.08 33.79 12.52
CA TRP A 198 46.80 32.62 12.04
C TRP A 198 48.27 32.98 11.90
N VAL A 199 49.13 32.25 12.61
CA VAL A 199 50.56 32.55 12.71
C VAL A 199 51.37 31.31 12.34
N GLN A 200 52.31 31.47 11.42
CA GLN A 200 53.28 30.43 11.10
C GLN A 200 54.60 30.73 11.80
N ILE A 201 55.09 29.77 12.58
CA ILE A 201 56.32 29.88 13.35
C ILE A 201 57.34 28.82 12.94
N GLN A 202 58.62 29.14 13.13
CA GLN A 202 59.72 28.18 12.99
C GLN A 202 60.25 27.79 14.36
N THR A 203 60.17 26.50 14.68
CA THR A 203 60.61 25.98 15.97
C THR A 203 62.02 25.42 15.83
N GLY A 204 63.03 26.28 16.07
CA GLY A 204 64.44 25.91 16.20
C GLY A 204 65.40 26.64 15.26
N LYS A 205 66.72 26.45 15.47
CA LYS A 205 67.80 27.24 14.83
C LYS A 205 68.41 26.59 13.58
N LYS A 206 67.93 25.42 13.14
CA LYS A 206 68.47 24.72 11.95
C LYS A 206 67.63 25.00 10.70
N PRO A 207 68.23 25.10 9.50
CA PRO A 207 67.51 25.37 8.24
C PRO A 207 66.51 24.29 7.79
N ASN A 208 66.42 23.16 8.49
CA ASN A 208 65.62 21.99 8.12
C ASN A 208 64.58 21.62 9.21
N GLU A 209 64.20 22.56 10.08
CA GLU A 209 63.25 22.36 11.18
C GLU A 209 61.80 22.69 10.81
N ILE A 210 60.88 22.08 11.56
CA ILE A 210 59.44 21.97 11.27
C ILE A 210 58.77 23.35 11.41
N ARG A 211 58.08 23.79 10.35
CA ARG A 211 57.17 24.95 10.41
C ARG A 211 55.89 24.52 11.13
N GLU A 212 55.53 25.23 12.21
CA GLU A 212 54.32 24.97 12.97
C GLU A 212 53.33 26.12 12.75
N THR A 213 52.05 25.79 12.56
CA THR A 213 50.97 26.76 12.46
C THR A 213 50.23 26.84 13.79
N ARG A 214 49.99 28.05 14.29
CA ARG A 214 49.23 28.29 15.52
C ARG A 214 48.17 29.37 15.29
N LEU A 215 46.98 29.17 15.86
CA LEU A 215 46.04 30.28 16.01
C LEU A 215 46.24 30.90 17.40
N VAL A 216 46.32 32.21 17.44
CA VAL A 216 46.46 32.97 18.67
C VAL A 216 45.50 34.15 18.66
N THR A 217 45.08 34.58 19.84
CA THR A 217 44.43 35.88 19.99
C THR A 217 45.47 36.99 19.88
N ARG A 218 45.03 38.26 19.77
CA ARG A 218 45.95 39.40 19.74
C ARG A 218 46.93 39.42 20.92
N SER A 219 46.44 39.18 22.14
CA SER A 219 47.28 39.09 23.33
C SER A 219 48.26 37.91 23.27
N GLY A 220 47.80 36.75 22.79
CA GLY A 220 48.66 35.57 22.62
C GLY A 220 49.76 35.77 21.57
N TYR A 221 49.49 36.55 20.52
CA TYR A 221 50.51 36.95 19.55
C TYR A 221 51.60 37.83 20.17
N GLU A 222 51.21 38.81 21.01
CA GLU A 222 52.17 39.68 21.70
C GLU A 222 53.06 38.89 22.66
N ASP A 223 52.50 37.87 23.33
CA ASP A 223 53.27 36.98 24.19
C ASP A 223 54.21 36.07 23.39
N LEU A 224 53.74 35.53 22.27
CA LEU A 224 54.56 34.75 21.34
C LEU A 224 55.74 35.59 20.79
N ALA A 225 55.50 36.83 20.41
CA ALA A 225 56.54 37.74 19.92
C ALA A 225 57.63 38.00 20.98
N LYS A 226 57.29 38.00 22.27
CA LYS A 226 58.26 38.14 23.37
C LYS A 226 59.10 36.88 23.62
N THR A 227 58.64 35.69 23.18
CA THR A 227 59.35 34.42 23.40
C THR A 227 60.53 34.17 22.46
N GLY A 228 60.78 35.07 21.49
CA GLY A 228 61.93 34.99 20.59
C GLY A 228 61.81 33.91 19.49
N VAL A 229 60.59 33.44 19.23
CA VAL A 229 60.26 32.51 18.13
C VAL A 229 60.21 33.29 16.81
N GLU A 230 60.79 32.75 15.75
CA GLU A 230 60.75 33.37 14.43
C GLU A 230 59.35 33.20 13.80
N ILE A 231 58.69 34.32 13.53
CA ILE A 231 57.36 34.38 12.93
C ILE A 231 57.53 34.60 11.43
N LEU A 232 57.04 33.65 10.63
CA LEU A 232 57.20 33.63 9.17
C LEU A 232 56.05 34.33 8.43
N ASP A 233 54.82 34.15 8.91
CA ASP A 233 53.62 34.71 8.30
C ASP A 233 52.54 34.95 9.38
N VAL A 234 51.75 36.00 9.21
CA VAL A 234 50.65 36.37 10.12
C VAL A 234 49.45 36.81 9.27
N LYS A 235 48.31 36.17 9.48
CA LYS A 235 47.06 36.49 8.80
C LYS A 235 45.94 36.67 9.80
N THR A 236 45.22 37.78 9.72
CA THR A 236 44.00 37.97 10.50
C THR A 236 42.88 37.16 9.86
N ILE A 237 42.42 36.12 10.57
CA ILE A 237 41.31 35.27 10.11
C ILE A 237 39.95 35.73 10.65
N LYS A 238 39.98 36.56 11.70
CA LYS A 238 38.80 37.18 12.31
C LYS A 238 39.17 38.53 12.92
N GLU A 239 38.52 39.59 12.45
CA GLU A 239 38.73 40.97 12.90
C GLU A 239 37.91 41.33 14.14
N ILE A 240 38.31 42.38 14.86
CA ILE A 240 37.52 42.93 15.99
C ILE A 240 36.18 43.45 15.46
N GLY A 241 35.09 43.19 16.19
CA GLY A 241 33.73 43.57 15.81
C GLY A 241 33.04 42.60 14.83
N SER A 242 33.80 41.82 14.07
CA SER A 242 33.24 40.82 13.15
C SER A 242 32.69 39.58 13.89
N PRO A 243 31.62 38.93 13.39
CA PRO A 243 31.17 37.63 13.89
C PRO A 243 32.27 36.57 13.69
N GLY A 244 32.54 35.77 14.72
CA GLY A 244 33.50 34.66 14.61
C GLY A 244 32.91 33.46 13.89
N VAL A 245 32.67 33.59 12.59
CA VAL A 245 32.11 32.54 11.73
C VAL A 245 33.16 32.14 10.71
N PHE A 246 33.29 30.83 10.45
CA PHE A 246 34.23 30.26 9.50
C PHE A 246 33.51 29.38 8.50
N SER A 247 33.73 29.60 7.20
CA SER A 247 33.17 28.74 6.15
C SER A 247 33.99 27.46 6.02
N GLY A 248 33.39 26.36 5.54
CA GLY A 248 34.06 25.08 5.32
C GLY A 248 35.31 25.21 4.43
N GLU A 249 35.22 26.00 3.37
CA GLU A 249 36.34 26.29 2.46
C GLU A 249 37.48 27.04 3.16
N ARG A 250 37.18 28.10 3.92
CA ARG A 250 38.21 28.86 4.66
C ARG A 250 38.82 28.01 5.78
N ALA A 251 37.99 27.27 6.51
CA ALA A 251 38.41 26.36 7.55
C ALA A 251 39.43 25.35 6.99
N ARG A 252 39.11 24.71 5.86
CA ARG A 252 40.02 23.78 5.19
C ARG A 252 41.28 24.45 4.66
N GLY A 253 41.16 25.65 4.07
CA GLY A 253 42.28 26.41 3.52
C GLY A 253 43.33 26.84 4.55
N TYR A 254 42.91 27.16 5.78
CA TYR A 254 43.80 27.48 6.89
C TYR A 254 44.22 26.28 7.74
N ASP A 255 43.71 25.08 7.42
CA ASP A 255 43.89 23.82 8.15
C ASP A 255 43.37 23.88 9.61
N ILE A 256 42.19 24.50 9.79
CA ILE A 256 41.52 24.74 11.08
C ILE A 256 40.08 24.24 11.03
N LEU A 257 39.48 23.94 12.19
CA LEU A 257 38.06 23.59 12.37
C LEU A 257 37.57 22.34 11.61
N ALA A 258 37.46 22.40 10.29
CA ALA A 258 36.96 21.33 9.43
C ALA A 258 38.09 20.37 9.00
N MET A 259 37.91 19.07 9.27
CA MET A 259 38.84 18.03 8.84
C MET A 259 38.69 17.74 7.33
N HIS A 260 37.44 17.71 6.86
CA HIS A 260 37.08 17.49 5.45
C HIS A 260 35.94 18.42 5.04
N THR A 261 35.76 18.57 3.73
CA THR A 261 34.56 19.16 3.13
C THR A 261 33.80 18.12 2.33
N ALA A 262 32.48 18.12 2.42
CA ALA A 262 31.61 17.17 1.72
C ALA A 262 30.28 17.83 1.33
N HIS A 263 29.77 17.58 0.13
CA HIS A 263 28.50 18.11 -0.38
C HIS A 263 27.29 17.26 0.02
N SER A 264 27.46 15.99 0.36
CA SER A 264 26.33 15.10 0.65
C SER A 264 26.66 14.05 1.71
N ARG A 265 25.63 13.38 2.23
CA ARG A 265 25.81 12.28 3.21
C ARG A 265 26.62 11.14 2.60
N GLU A 266 26.46 10.89 1.31
CA GLU A 266 27.19 9.89 0.54
C GLU A 266 28.69 10.20 0.52
N GLU A 267 29.07 11.46 0.32
CA GLU A 267 30.47 11.88 0.38
C GLU A 267 31.04 11.75 1.80
N VAL A 268 30.26 12.08 2.84
CA VAL A 268 30.68 11.88 4.24
C VAL A 268 30.88 10.39 4.53
N ALA A 269 29.93 9.54 4.11
CA ALA A 269 30.04 8.09 4.27
C ALA A 269 31.28 7.55 3.55
N ALA A 270 31.58 8.04 2.34
CA ALA A 270 32.77 7.67 1.58
C ALA A 270 34.07 8.09 2.29
N LEU A 271 34.14 9.30 2.84
CA LEU A 271 35.31 9.80 3.59
C LEU A 271 35.69 8.93 4.79
N TYR A 272 34.69 8.35 5.44
CA TYR A 272 34.86 7.49 6.62
C TYR A 272 34.73 6.00 6.31
N SER A 273 34.70 5.59 5.03
CA SER A 273 34.54 4.19 4.61
C SER A 273 33.30 3.50 5.20
N LEU A 274 32.21 4.24 5.39
CA LEU A 274 30.98 3.71 5.97
C LEU A 274 30.14 3.00 4.89
N PRO A 275 29.51 1.85 5.21
CA PRO A 275 28.64 1.14 4.27
C PRO A 275 27.42 1.99 3.93
N ARG A 276 26.83 1.82 2.73
CA ARG A 276 25.64 2.59 2.31
C ARG A 276 24.48 2.47 3.29
N GLU A 277 24.36 1.36 3.99
CA GLU A 277 23.31 1.16 4.99
C GLU A 277 23.46 2.04 6.22
N SER A 278 24.68 2.49 6.55
CA SER A 278 24.88 3.44 7.66
C SER A 278 24.22 4.80 7.41
N MET A 279 23.97 5.12 6.13
CA MET A 279 23.25 6.31 5.69
C MET A 279 21.73 6.17 5.82
N ARG A 280 21.22 4.98 6.15
CA ARG A 280 19.80 4.81 6.45
C ARG A 280 19.44 5.73 7.59
N GLU A 281 18.51 6.62 7.30
CA GLU A 281 18.03 7.58 8.26
C GLU A 281 17.27 6.81 9.34
N SER A 282 17.85 6.66 10.54
CA SER A 282 17.02 6.54 11.72
C SER A 282 16.35 7.91 11.88
N VAL A 283 15.25 8.16 11.15
CA VAL A 283 14.44 9.37 11.31
C VAL A 283 13.87 9.30 12.71
N VAL A 284 14.55 9.94 13.64
CA VAL A 284 14.05 10.02 14.99
C VAL A 284 13.26 11.30 15.14
N MET A 285 12.03 11.06 15.55
CA MET A 285 10.97 12.04 15.59
C MET A 285 11.29 13.08 16.66
N ALA A 286 11.06 14.34 16.33
CA ALA A 286 11.03 15.44 17.30
C ALA A 286 9.87 15.33 18.31
N GLU A 287 8.99 14.32 18.19
CA GLU A 287 7.83 14.08 19.04
C GLU A 287 7.76 12.60 19.44
N ALA A 288 7.24 12.30 20.64
CA ALA A 288 7.06 10.93 21.12
C ALA A 288 6.29 10.06 20.09
N PRO A 289 6.65 8.76 19.93
CA PRO A 289 6.04 7.88 18.94
C PRO A 289 4.58 7.60 19.26
N ARG A 290 3.66 8.27 18.55
CA ARG A 290 2.24 7.96 18.51
C ARG A 290 2.02 6.87 17.48
N ALA A 291 2.26 5.64 17.92
CA ALA A 291 2.17 4.47 17.06
C ALA A 291 0.73 4.01 16.80
N ILE A 292 0.55 3.30 15.68
CA ILE A 292 -0.62 2.48 15.36
C ILE A 292 -0.15 1.25 14.58
N ILE A 293 -0.80 0.10 14.79
CA ILE A 293 -0.51 -1.13 14.06
C ILE A 293 -1.55 -1.33 12.98
N ILE A 294 -1.13 -1.60 11.74
CA ILE A 294 -1.98 -2.04 10.64
C ILE A 294 -1.54 -3.46 10.27
N LYS A 295 -2.46 -4.42 10.38
CA LYS A 295 -2.20 -5.83 10.02
C LYS A 295 -2.43 -6.06 8.53
N ILE A 296 -1.47 -6.72 7.89
CA ILE A 296 -1.56 -7.25 6.52
C ILE A 296 -1.48 -8.76 6.65
N GLU A 297 -2.65 -9.37 6.85
CA GLU A 297 -2.84 -10.81 7.00
C GLU A 297 -3.59 -11.35 5.78
N ASP A 298 -3.39 -12.63 5.47
CA ASP A 298 -4.03 -13.34 4.35
C ASP A 298 -3.63 -12.83 2.94
N VAL A 299 -4.40 -13.20 1.92
CA VAL A 299 -4.13 -12.91 0.51
C VAL A 299 -4.35 -11.42 0.23
N ILE A 300 -3.42 -10.82 -0.52
CA ILE A 300 -3.51 -9.42 -0.94
C ILE A 300 -4.43 -9.31 -2.16
N ASP A 301 -5.55 -8.61 -2.00
CA ASP A 301 -6.48 -8.29 -3.08
C ASP A 301 -6.76 -6.77 -3.14
N ALA A 302 -7.49 -6.32 -4.15
CA ALA A 302 -7.90 -4.92 -4.28
C ALA A 302 -8.71 -4.40 -3.07
N MET A 303 -9.45 -5.27 -2.37
CA MET A 303 -10.22 -4.87 -1.18
C MET A 303 -9.29 -4.55 0.00
N LEU A 304 -8.26 -5.37 0.20
CA LEU A 304 -7.23 -5.14 1.21
C LEU A 304 -6.45 -3.86 0.92
N ASP A 305 -6.07 -3.61 -0.34
CA ASP A 305 -5.43 -2.35 -0.76
C ASP A 305 -6.26 -1.12 -0.33
N GLN A 306 -7.54 -1.09 -0.71
CA GLN A 306 -8.44 0.00 -0.33
C GLN A 306 -8.63 0.12 1.19
N PHE A 307 -8.68 -1.00 1.91
CA PHE A 307 -8.74 -1.01 3.37
C PHE A 307 -7.48 -0.41 3.99
N ILE A 308 -6.29 -0.84 3.55
CA ILE A 308 -5.00 -0.35 4.05
C ILE A 308 -4.86 1.15 3.78
N GLY A 309 -5.19 1.61 2.56
CA GLY A 309 -5.21 3.03 2.22
C GLY A 309 -6.08 3.86 3.18
N ARG A 310 -7.30 3.41 3.46
CA ARG A 310 -8.19 4.07 4.45
C ARG A 310 -7.62 4.06 5.86
N GLN A 311 -6.99 2.98 6.31
CA GLN A 311 -6.38 2.93 7.64
C GLN A 311 -5.17 3.86 7.75
N ILE A 312 -4.36 3.95 6.70
CA ILE A 312 -3.25 4.90 6.62
C ILE A 312 -3.77 6.33 6.72
N ASP A 313 -4.79 6.70 5.93
CA ASP A 313 -5.31 8.08 5.95
C ASP A 313 -5.96 8.44 7.30
N ARG A 314 -6.65 7.49 7.94
CA ARG A 314 -7.18 7.67 9.31
C ARG A 314 -6.05 7.85 10.32
N ALA A 315 -4.99 7.05 10.24
CA ALA A 315 -3.83 7.16 11.12
C ALA A 315 -3.15 8.54 10.98
N VAL A 316 -2.93 8.98 9.74
CA VAL A 316 -2.34 10.29 9.43
C VAL A 316 -3.23 11.41 9.95
N ALA A 317 -4.55 11.35 9.69
CA ALA A 317 -5.51 12.34 10.18
C ALA A 317 -5.60 12.39 11.71
N ALA A 318 -5.39 11.25 12.39
CA ALA A 318 -5.32 11.16 13.85
C ALA A 318 -3.97 11.66 14.43
N GLY A 319 -3.07 12.18 13.60
CA GLY A 319 -1.76 12.68 14.03
C GLY A 319 -0.78 11.57 14.42
N LYS A 320 -0.98 10.34 13.96
CA LYS A 320 -0.01 9.25 14.17
C LYS A 320 1.25 9.53 13.37
N ASN A 321 2.39 9.42 14.03
CA ASN A 321 3.70 9.74 13.47
C ASN A 321 4.56 8.48 13.22
N LEU A 322 4.08 7.31 13.68
CA LEU A 322 4.65 6.00 13.43
C LEU A 322 3.53 5.00 13.06
N ILE A 323 3.69 4.31 11.93
CA ILE A 323 2.80 3.21 11.52
C ILE A 323 3.62 1.92 11.43
N ILE A 324 3.17 0.90 12.15
CA ILE A 324 3.76 -0.44 12.15
C ILE A 324 2.86 -1.34 11.30
N PHE A 325 3.38 -1.83 10.18
CA PHE A 325 2.73 -2.83 9.34
C PHE A 325 3.15 -4.22 9.84
N GLU A 326 2.23 -4.93 10.49
CA GLU A 326 2.45 -6.33 10.87
C GLU A 326 2.06 -7.21 9.68
N ILE A 327 3.05 -7.87 9.06
CA ILE A 327 2.90 -8.57 7.77
C ILE A 327 3.06 -10.08 7.98
N ASP A 328 1.97 -10.83 7.81
CA ASP A 328 1.95 -12.30 7.75
C ASP A 328 1.07 -12.73 6.56
N SER A 329 1.66 -12.75 5.37
CA SER A 329 0.92 -12.95 4.12
C SER A 329 1.68 -13.81 3.10
N PRO A 330 0.97 -14.71 2.38
CA PRO A 330 1.52 -15.47 1.27
C PRO A 330 1.67 -14.65 -0.03
N GLY A 331 1.19 -13.41 -0.07
CA GLY A 331 1.15 -12.59 -1.28
C GLY A 331 -0.24 -12.44 -1.88
N GLY A 332 -0.32 -12.04 -3.15
CA GLY A 332 -1.59 -11.81 -3.84
C GLY A 332 -1.41 -11.02 -5.13
N GLU A 333 -2.38 -10.17 -5.46
CA GLU A 333 -2.39 -9.39 -6.70
C GLU A 333 -1.20 -8.42 -6.80
N MET A 334 -0.52 -8.43 -7.95
CA MET A 334 0.67 -7.62 -8.20
C MET A 334 0.37 -6.12 -8.07
N PHE A 335 -0.65 -5.62 -8.77
CA PHE A 335 -0.92 -4.18 -8.82
C PHE A 335 -1.36 -3.63 -7.46
N ALA A 336 -2.17 -4.38 -6.71
CA ALA A 336 -2.51 -4.04 -5.33
C ALA A 336 -1.25 -3.94 -4.45
N SER A 337 -0.34 -4.91 -4.57
CA SER A 337 0.91 -4.94 -3.80
C SER A 337 1.84 -3.76 -4.13
N ILE A 338 1.98 -3.42 -5.42
CA ILE A 338 2.73 -2.24 -5.89
C ILE A 338 2.12 -0.96 -5.34
N HIS A 339 0.81 -0.79 -5.44
CA HIS A 339 0.10 0.40 -4.98
C HIS A 339 0.22 0.60 -3.46
N ILE A 340 0.07 -0.47 -2.68
CA ILE A 340 0.28 -0.43 -1.22
C ILE A 340 1.74 -0.03 -0.91
N SER A 341 2.73 -0.67 -1.56
CA SER A 341 4.15 -0.36 -1.38
C SER A 341 4.45 1.11 -1.65
N GLU A 342 3.95 1.67 -2.75
CA GLU A 342 4.07 3.08 -3.11
C GLU A 342 3.41 4.01 -2.08
N THR A 343 2.18 3.68 -1.68
CA THR A 343 1.42 4.44 -0.67
C THR A 343 2.16 4.50 0.67
N ILE A 344 2.78 3.38 1.07
CA ILE A 344 3.63 3.32 2.26
C ILE A 344 4.89 4.15 2.07
N ALA A 345 5.58 4.01 0.93
CA ALA A 345 6.83 4.70 0.68
C ALA A 345 6.68 6.24 0.71
N ASP A 346 5.54 6.75 0.25
CA ASP A 346 5.20 8.17 0.20
C ASP A 346 4.81 8.78 1.56
N LEU A 347 4.63 7.98 2.62
CA LEU A 347 4.38 8.47 3.98
C LEU A 347 5.53 9.29 4.56
N SER A 348 6.75 9.07 4.08
CA SER A 348 7.94 9.85 4.45
C SER A 348 7.73 11.35 4.18
N LYS A 349 7.07 11.71 3.06
CA LYS A 349 6.70 13.10 2.70
C LYS A 349 5.73 13.73 3.70
N ARG A 350 4.91 12.90 4.37
CA ARG A 350 3.95 13.31 5.40
C ARG A 350 4.54 13.27 6.82
N LYS A 351 5.87 13.08 6.96
CA LYS A 351 6.58 12.95 8.24
C LYS A 351 6.07 11.79 9.11
N VAL A 352 5.62 10.70 8.47
CA VAL A 352 5.20 9.47 9.16
C VAL A 352 6.23 8.40 8.90
N ARG A 353 6.81 7.85 9.97
CA ARG A 353 7.76 6.74 9.93
C ARG A 353 7.01 5.42 9.73
N THR A 354 7.54 4.56 8.87
CA THR A 354 6.93 3.28 8.50
C THR A 354 7.83 2.10 8.86
N VAL A 355 7.27 1.13 9.58
CA VAL A 355 7.99 -0.06 10.04
C VAL A 355 7.26 -1.31 9.56
N ALA A 356 7.92 -2.18 8.82
CA ALA A 356 7.45 -3.53 8.58
C ALA A 356 7.89 -4.43 9.73
N TYR A 357 6.95 -5.17 10.31
CA TYR A 357 7.21 -6.24 11.26
C TYR A 357 6.73 -7.57 10.67
N VAL A 358 7.65 -8.48 10.40
CA VAL A 358 7.36 -9.80 9.80
C VAL A 358 7.54 -10.90 10.86
N PRO A 359 6.48 -11.32 11.56
CA PRO A 359 6.57 -12.37 12.58
C PRO A 359 6.75 -13.77 11.98
N LYS A 360 6.22 -14.04 10.78
CA LYS A 360 6.27 -15.37 10.15
C LYS A 360 6.70 -15.35 8.69
N ARG A 361 5.96 -14.65 7.83
CA ARG A 361 6.20 -14.69 6.38
C ARG A 361 5.70 -13.46 5.64
N ALA A 362 6.47 -13.03 4.66
CA ALA A 362 6.10 -12.03 3.67
C ALA A 362 6.56 -12.51 2.28
N TYR A 363 5.70 -13.26 1.59
CA TYR A 363 5.98 -13.82 0.26
C TYR A 363 5.34 -13.01 -0.86
N SER A 364 5.86 -13.14 -2.08
CA SER A 364 5.23 -12.62 -3.30
C SER A 364 4.82 -11.14 -3.17
N GLY A 365 3.54 -10.81 -3.34
CA GLY A 365 2.99 -9.46 -3.11
C GLY A 365 3.37 -8.83 -1.77
N ALA A 366 3.42 -9.62 -0.69
CA ALA A 366 3.76 -9.12 0.64
C ALA A 366 5.26 -8.76 0.75
N ALA A 367 6.12 -9.44 0.00
CA ALA A 367 7.52 -9.08 -0.09
C ALA A 367 7.70 -7.70 -0.73
N ILE A 368 6.90 -7.39 -1.77
CA ILE A 368 6.88 -6.07 -2.44
C ILE A 368 6.41 -4.98 -1.47
N ILE A 369 5.31 -5.20 -0.75
CA ILE A 369 4.81 -4.27 0.27
C ILE A 369 5.88 -3.95 1.33
N THR A 370 6.60 -4.98 1.78
CA THR A 370 7.66 -4.85 2.79
C THR A 370 8.77 -3.91 2.34
N CYS A 371 9.12 -3.90 1.05
CA CYS A 371 10.12 -3.00 0.47
C CYS A 371 9.75 -1.51 0.57
N GLY A 372 8.46 -1.18 0.67
CA GLY A 372 7.96 0.19 0.80
C GLY A 372 8.17 0.81 2.18
N CYS A 373 8.51 0.03 3.21
CA CYS A 373 8.73 0.53 4.57
C CYS A 373 10.13 1.14 4.76
N ASP A 374 10.27 2.07 5.71
CA ASP A 374 11.56 2.68 6.09
C ASP A 374 12.45 1.66 6.80
N GLU A 375 11.88 0.91 7.73
CA GLU A 375 12.57 -0.14 8.48
C GLU A 375 11.84 -1.48 8.37
N ILE A 376 12.60 -2.57 8.41
CA ILE A 376 12.08 -3.94 8.31
C ILE A 376 12.64 -4.72 9.50
N TYR A 377 11.77 -5.14 10.41
CA TYR A 377 12.10 -6.03 11.52
C TYR A 377 11.45 -7.38 11.28
N MET A 378 12.23 -8.44 11.45
CA MET A 378 11.77 -9.81 11.21
C MET A 378 11.99 -10.67 12.45
N HIS A 379 11.14 -11.66 12.65
CA HIS A 379 11.49 -12.80 13.49
C HIS A 379 12.73 -13.50 12.89
N PRO A 380 13.68 -14.03 13.70
CA PRO A 380 14.89 -14.68 13.18
C PRO A 380 14.63 -15.81 12.18
N ASP A 381 13.50 -16.50 12.35
CA ASP A 381 13.04 -17.60 11.50
C ASP A 381 11.92 -17.20 10.52
N ALA A 382 11.49 -15.93 10.52
CA ALA A 382 10.52 -15.46 9.53
C ALA A 382 11.13 -15.46 8.13
N VAL A 383 10.28 -15.59 7.11
CA VAL A 383 10.71 -15.66 5.71
C VAL A 383 10.25 -14.44 4.92
N TRP A 384 11.12 -13.91 4.05
CA TRP A 384 10.82 -12.77 3.17
C TRP A 384 11.47 -12.96 1.80
N GLY A 385 10.70 -12.73 0.73
CA GLY A 385 11.17 -12.85 -0.65
C GLY A 385 10.16 -13.56 -1.54
N ASP A 386 10.65 -14.30 -2.55
CA ASP A 386 9.80 -15.06 -3.49
C ASP A 386 8.75 -14.17 -4.19
N ALA A 387 9.19 -13.01 -4.69
CA ALA A 387 8.41 -11.96 -5.33
C ALA A 387 8.10 -12.21 -6.81
N GLY A 388 8.24 -13.45 -7.29
CA GLY A 388 8.01 -13.80 -8.68
C GLY A 388 6.55 -13.70 -9.08
N VAL A 389 6.32 -13.27 -10.32
CA VAL A 389 4.98 -13.15 -10.88
C VAL A 389 4.61 -14.46 -11.55
N ILE A 390 3.51 -15.07 -11.10
CA ILE A 390 2.97 -16.29 -11.69
C ILE A 390 1.61 -16.00 -12.32
N THR A 391 1.35 -16.64 -13.47
CA THR A 391 0.08 -16.59 -14.19
C THR A 391 -0.44 -18.00 -14.39
N GLU A 392 -1.74 -18.19 -14.24
CA GLU A 392 -2.37 -19.46 -14.58
C GLU A 392 -2.39 -19.64 -16.11
N THR A 393 -1.98 -20.81 -16.57
CA THR A 393 -2.00 -21.18 -17.99
C THR A 393 -3.43 -21.35 -18.50
N GLN A 394 -3.65 -21.08 -19.79
CA GLN A 394 -4.97 -21.21 -20.42
C GLN A 394 -5.58 -22.63 -20.38
N GLN A 395 -4.80 -23.66 -20.01
CA GLN A 395 -5.28 -25.03 -19.86
C GLN A 395 -5.76 -25.38 -18.43
N GLY A 396 -5.74 -24.43 -17.50
CA GLY A 396 -6.27 -24.56 -16.15
C GLY A 396 -5.38 -25.40 -15.22
N GLY A 397 -5.01 -24.85 -14.08
CA GLY A 397 -4.34 -25.57 -12.99
C GLY A 397 -2.81 -25.72 -13.08
N GLN A 398 -2.15 -25.22 -14.14
CA GLN A 398 -0.69 -25.09 -14.17
C GLN A 398 -0.29 -23.61 -14.08
N PHE A 399 0.56 -23.28 -13.11
CA PHE A 399 1.13 -21.94 -12.94
C PHE A 399 2.45 -21.84 -13.69
N GLU A 400 2.59 -20.80 -14.52
CA GLU A 400 3.84 -20.46 -15.20
C GLU A 400 4.30 -19.07 -14.78
N PHE A 401 5.60 -18.82 -14.85
CA PHE A 401 6.14 -17.48 -14.65
C PHE A 401 5.61 -16.53 -15.73
N ALA A 402 5.21 -15.34 -15.30
CA ALA A 402 4.68 -14.34 -16.22
C ALA A 402 5.72 -13.97 -17.31
N PRO A 403 5.27 -13.64 -18.53
CA PRO A 403 6.16 -13.14 -19.58
C PRO A 403 6.98 -11.94 -19.12
N GLN A 404 8.20 -11.78 -19.67
CA GLN A 404 9.13 -10.72 -19.30
C GLN A 404 8.53 -9.30 -19.36
N LYS A 405 7.63 -9.06 -20.32
CA LYS A 405 6.91 -7.77 -20.45
C LYS A 405 6.03 -7.41 -19.24
N LEU A 406 5.52 -8.40 -18.50
CA LEU A 406 4.78 -8.17 -17.24
C LEU A 406 5.71 -8.03 -16.03
N MET A 407 6.98 -8.42 -16.16
CA MET A 407 8.00 -8.29 -15.11
C MET A 407 8.67 -6.91 -15.11
N GLU A 408 8.89 -6.30 -16.29
CA GLU A 408 9.53 -4.98 -16.43
C GLU A 408 8.93 -3.85 -15.58
N PRO A 409 7.59 -3.74 -15.39
CA PRO A 409 7.02 -2.71 -14.51
C PRO A 409 7.34 -2.97 -13.03
N LEU A 410 7.30 -4.23 -12.60
CA LEU A 410 7.60 -4.61 -11.23
C LEU A 410 9.09 -4.47 -10.91
N GLU A 411 9.95 -4.85 -11.85
CA GLU A 411 11.41 -4.66 -11.73
C GLU A 411 11.73 -3.19 -11.51
N ARG A 412 11.28 -2.30 -12.40
CA ARG A 412 11.44 -0.84 -12.23
C ARG A 412 10.87 -0.32 -10.91
N HIS A 413 9.75 -0.85 -10.45
CA HIS A 413 9.19 -0.47 -9.15
C HIS A 413 10.15 -0.86 -8.00
N LEU A 414 10.69 -2.08 -8.00
CA LEU A 414 11.63 -2.54 -6.98
C LEU A 414 12.96 -1.78 -7.01
N GLU A 415 13.46 -1.42 -8.20
CA GLU A 415 14.63 -0.55 -8.35
C GLU A 415 14.37 0.83 -7.73
N ASN A 416 13.23 1.44 -8.05
CA ASN A 416 12.83 2.71 -7.47
C ASN A 416 12.65 2.63 -5.95
N MET A 417 12.11 1.53 -5.42
CA MET A 417 12.00 1.32 -3.97
C MET A 417 13.37 1.15 -3.33
N ALA A 418 14.28 0.41 -3.97
CA ALA A 418 15.65 0.22 -3.51
C ALA A 418 16.38 1.56 -3.38
N GLU A 419 16.26 2.42 -4.39
CA GLU A 419 16.84 3.76 -4.39
C GLU A 419 16.20 4.64 -3.29
N LYS A 420 14.86 4.75 -3.29
CA LYS A 420 14.11 5.58 -2.32
C LYS A 420 14.37 5.19 -0.86
N LYS A 421 14.65 3.90 -0.59
CA LYS A 421 14.86 3.37 0.76
C LYS A 421 16.31 2.99 1.05
N HIS A 422 17.24 3.34 0.17
CA HIS A 422 18.68 3.05 0.33
C HIS A 422 18.96 1.56 0.62
N ARG A 423 18.41 0.66 -0.20
CA ARG A 423 18.63 -0.79 -0.17
C ARG A 423 19.39 -1.26 -1.41
N PRO A 424 20.16 -2.37 -1.35
CA PRO A 424 20.81 -2.93 -2.52
C PRO A 424 19.78 -3.37 -3.58
N GLN A 425 19.80 -2.71 -4.74
CA GLN A 425 18.86 -2.92 -5.85
C GLN A 425 18.88 -4.37 -6.33
N ALA A 426 20.05 -4.91 -6.66
CA ALA A 426 20.21 -6.28 -7.12
C ALA A 426 19.56 -7.33 -6.20
N LEU A 427 19.59 -7.14 -4.87
CA LEU A 427 18.95 -8.07 -3.94
C LEU A 427 17.43 -8.00 -4.00
N LEU A 428 16.84 -6.81 -4.09
CA LEU A 428 15.37 -6.68 -4.20
C LEU A 428 14.87 -7.24 -5.54
N VAL A 429 15.55 -6.94 -6.64
CA VAL A 429 15.19 -7.47 -7.97
C VAL A 429 15.37 -8.99 -8.02
N ALA A 430 16.39 -9.56 -7.37
CA ALA A 430 16.57 -11.01 -7.28
C ALA A 430 15.45 -11.74 -6.52
N MET A 431 14.63 -11.03 -5.74
CA MET A 431 13.42 -11.65 -5.15
C MET A 431 12.38 -11.97 -6.21
N MET A 432 12.34 -11.25 -7.34
CA MET A 432 11.37 -11.48 -8.42
C MET A 432 11.99 -12.13 -9.67
N ASN A 433 13.30 -11.98 -9.87
CA ASN A 433 14.02 -12.47 -11.04
C ASN A 433 14.93 -13.65 -10.64
N LYS A 434 14.51 -14.86 -11.03
CA LYS A 434 15.20 -16.12 -10.72
C LYS A 434 16.51 -16.33 -11.49
N ASP A 435 16.74 -15.52 -12.52
CA ASP A 435 17.91 -15.62 -13.40
C ASP A 435 18.98 -14.58 -13.03
N LEU A 436 18.63 -13.60 -12.18
CA LEU A 436 19.54 -12.56 -11.73
C LEU A 436 20.55 -13.10 -10.72
N MET A 437 21.82 -13.16 -11.12
CA MET A 437 22.92 -13.45 -10.23
C MET A 437 23.34 -12.20 -9.45
N VAL A 438 23.48 -12.32 -8.13
CA VAL A 438 23.93 -11.21 -7.27
C VAL A 438 25.29 -11.56 -6.67
N TYR A 439 26.19 -10.59 -6.63
CA TYR A 439 27.54 -10.74 -6.12
C TYR A 439 27.79 -9.78 -4.97
N THR A 440 28.57 -10.25 -3.99
CA THR A 440 29.18 -9.36 -3.01
C THR A 440 30.23 -8.53 -3.73
N VAL A 441 30.19 -7.22 -3.59
CA VAL A 441 31.15 -6.31 -4.21
C VAL A 441 31.84 -5.45 -3.16
N THR A 442 33.11 -5.14 -3.38
CA THR A 442 33.88 -4.25 -2.49
C THR A 442 34.38 -3.05 -3.28
N ASN A 443 34.06 -1.84 -2.83
CA ASN A 443 34.49 -0.62 -3.49
C ASN A 443 36.02 -0.45 -3.38
N LYS A 444 36.70 -0.13 -4.49
CA LYS A 444 38.16 -0.03 -4.55
C LYS A 444 38.73 1.09 -3.69
N ASP A 445 38.04 2.23 -3.64
CA ASP A 445 38.53 3.44 -2.99
C ASP A 445 38.15 3.49 -1.51
N THR A 446 36.96 3.01 -1.18
CA THR A 446 36.39 3.13 0.18
C THR A 446 36.44 1.84 0.99
N GLY A 447 36.58 0.67 0.35
CA GLY A 447 36.48 -0.63 1.02
C GLY A 447 35.06 -1.02 1.45
N ALA A 448 34.04 -0.23 1.09
CA ALA A 448 32.65 -0.52 1.43
C ALA A 448 32.16 -1.78 0.70
N VAL A 449 31.41 -2.62 1.41
CA VAL A 449 30.78 -3.83 0.85
C VAL A 449 29.35 -3.50 0.42
N SER A 450 28.94 -3.98 -0.75
CA SER A 450 27.57 -3.89 -1.27
C SER A 450 27.22 -5.17 -2.03
N TYR A 451 26.00 -5.25 -2.55
CA TYR A 451 25.53 -6.35 -3.39
C TYR A 451 25.08 -5.80 -4.74
N MET A 452 25.59 -6.37 -5.83
CA MET A 452 25.33 -5.88 -7.19
C MET A 452 25.15 -7.03 -8.18
N SER A 453 24.40 -6.78 -9.25
CA SER A 453 24.30 -7.68 -10.41
C SER A 453 25.50 -7.52 -11.35
N ASP A 454 25.63 -8.39 -12.35
CA ASP A 454 26.64 -8.24 -13.40
C ASP A 454 26.51 -6.90 -14.14
N ASP A 455 25.29 -6.54 -14.55
CA ASP A 455 25.00 -5.29 -15.26
C ASP A 455 25.38 -4.05 -14.43
N GLU A 456 25.06 -4.06 -13.12
CA GLU A 456 25.43 -2.97 -12.21
C GLU A 456 26.95 -2.83 -12.05
N ILE A 457 27.69 -3.94 -12.01
CA ILE A 457 29.15 -3.95 -11.89
C ILE A 457 29.79 -3.39 -13.16
N GLU A 458 29.27 -3.75 -14.34
CA GLU A 458 29.74 -3.23 -15.62
C GLU A 458 29.50 -1.72 -15.74
N LEU A 459 28.29 -1.27 -15.36
CA LEU A 459 27.92 0.16 -15.32
C LEU A 459 28.81 0.98 -14.38
N ALA A 460 29.30 0.38 -13.30
CA ALA A 460 30.14 1.06 -12.32
C ALA A 460 31.62 1.23 -12.77
N ASN A 461 31.96 0.91 -14.02
CA ASN A 461 33.24 1.23 -14.68
C ASN A 461 34.49 0.87 -13.85
N GLY A 462 34.44 -0.27 -13.17
CA GLY A 462 35.57 -0.80 -12.40
C GLY A 462 35.79 -0.15 -11.03
N GLN A 463 34.85 0.62 -10.48
CA GLN A 463 34.91 1.12 -9.09
C GLN A 463 34.73 0.02 -8.03
N TRP A 464 34.15 -1.12 -8.42
CA TRP A 464 33.83 -2.23 -7.53
C TRP A 464 34.61 -3.48 -7.90
N ILE A 465 35.10 -4.19 -6.90
CA ILE A 465 35.74 -5.50 -7.02
C ILE A 465 34.66 -6.56 -6.82
N LYS A 466 34.44 -7.39 -7.84
CA LYS A 466 33.51 -8.51 -7.80
C LYS A 466 34.03 -9.60 -6.87
N GLY A 467 33.24 -9.97 -5.88
CA GLY A 467 33.50 -11.02 -4.91
C GLY A 467 32.63 -12.27 -5.13
N ALA A 468 32.32 -12.98 -4.06
CA ALA A 468 31.54 -14.22 -4.11
C ALA A 468 30.08 -13.97 -4.51
N ALA A 469 29.50 -14.91 -5.26
CA ALA A 469 28.07 -14.92 -5.57
C ALA A 469 27.25 -15.18 -4.30
N VAL A 470 26.13 -14.49 -4.16
CA VAL A 470 25.12 -14.78 -3.14
C VAL A 470 24.47 -16.11 -3.52
N PRO A 471 24.65 -17.20 -2.74
CA PRO A 471 24.23 -18.54 -3.14
C PRO A 471 22.72 -18.68 -3.27
N GLU A 472 21.95 -17.83 -2.58
CA GLU A 472 20.49 -17.81 -2.59
C GLU A 472 19.90 -17.03 -3.79
N ALA A 473 20.71 -16.31 -4.57
CA ALA A 473 20.26 -15.51 -5.70
C ALA A 473 20.61 -16.16 -7.05
N GLY A 474 19.66 -16.14 -7.98
CA GLY A 474 19.83 -16.68 -9.33
C GLY A 474 19.73 -18.20 -9.39
N ARG A 475 20.15 -18.81 -10.51
CA ARG A 475 20.11 -20.27 -10.76
C ARG A 475 18.70 -20.87 -10.72
N ASN A 476 17.75 -20.19 -11.36
CA ASN A 476 16.37 -20.66 -11.49
C ASN A 476 15.63 -20.78 -10.13
N GLN A 477 16.06 -20.01 -9.12
CA GLN A 477 15.36 -19.83 -7.85
C GLN A 477 15.25 -18.34 -7.50
N LEU A 478 14.16 -17.97 -6.84
CA LEU A 478 13.91 -16.61 -6.38
C LEU A 478 14.56 -16.39 -5.02
N LEU A 479 15.12 -15.21 -4.81
CA LEU A 479 15.76 -14.88 -3.54
C LEU A 479 14.72 -14.92 -2.41
N THR A 480 14.97 -15.79 -1.45
CA THR A 480 14.12 -15.99 -0.26
C THR A 480 15.01 -16.06 0.97
N LEU A 481 14.76 -15.18 1.93
CA LEU A 481 15.64 -14.93 3.07
C LEU A 481 14.91 -15.19 4.37
N ASN A 482 15.63 -15.73 5.37
CA ASN A 482 15.16 -15.69 6.74
C ASN A 482 15.56 -14.37 7.42
N GLY A 483 14.98 -14.06 8.59
CA GLY A 483 15.28 -12.81 9.30
C GLY A 483 16.76 -12.58 9.58
N ARG A 484 17.51 -13.63 9.98
CA ARG A 484 18.96 -13.53 10.20
C ARG A 484 19.71 -13.18 8.92
N ARG A 485 19.40 -13.88 7.82
CA ARG A 485 20.05 -13.69 6.53
C ARG A 485 19.69 -12.34 5.90
N ALA A 486 18.45 -11.89 6.06
CA ALA A 486 18.02 -10.56 5.63
C ALA A 486 18.80 -9.46 6.35
N HIS A 487 19.16 -9.66 7.61
CA HIS A 487 20.06 -8.76 8.34
C HIS A 487 21.52 -8.86 7.86
N ASP A 488 22.05 -10.07 7.64
CA ASP A 488 23.42 -10.28 7.14
C ASP A 488 23.65 -9.67 5.75
N LEU A 489 22.62 -9.68 4.91
CA LEU A 489 22.59 -9.02 3.59
C LEU A 489 22.15 -7.55 3.67
N HIS A 490 21.97 -7.05 4.89
CA HIS A 490 21.60 -5.69 5.23
C HIS A 490 20.31 -5.19 4.57
N LEU A 491 19.34 -6.06 4.29
CA LEU A 491 18.02 -5.67 3.82
C LEU A 491 17.07 -5.35 4.98
N ALA A 492 17.30 -5.96 6.14
CA ALA A 492 16.50 -5.81 7.35
C ALA A 492 17.33 -5.40 8.58
N GLU A 493 16.65 -4.86 9.59
CA GLU A 493 17.22 -4.54 10.89
C GLU A 493 17.55 -5.81 11.69
N VAL A 494 18.23 -5.64 12.82
CA VAL A 494 18.55 -6.77 13.70
C VAL A 494 17.25 -7.51 14.08
N PRO A 495 17.17 -8.83 13.85
CA PRO A 495 15.96 -9.60 14.11
C PRO A 495 15.46 -9.46 15.55
N VAL A 496 14.14 -9.47 15.73
CA VAL A 496 13.45 -9.36 17.02
C VAL A 496 12.64 -10.64 17.28
N GLN A 497 12.69 -11.16 18.50
CA GLN A 497 12.03 -12.43 18.85
C GLN A 497 10.50 -12.28 18.98
N ASP A 498 10.05 -11.11 19.42
CA ASP A 498 8.66 -10.83 19.72
C ASP A 498 8.34 -9.34 19.51
N PHE A 499 7.05 -9.02 19.64
CA PHE A 499 6.57 -7.66 19.52
C PHE A 499 7.11 -6.75 20.63
N ASP A 500 7.32 -7.28 21.84
CA ASP A 500 7.94 -6.54 22.95
C ASP A 500 9.38 -6.13 22.60
N GLY A 501 10.14 -7.04 21.97
CA GLY A 501 11.45 -6.75 21.41
C GLY A 501 11.41 -5.67 20.33
N LEU A 502 10.37 -5.65 19.49
CA LEU A 502 10.15 -4.56 18.53
C LEU A 502 9.86 -3.23 19.25
N GLN A 503 8.96 -3.20 20.23
CA GLN A 503 8.64 -1.97 20.98
C GLN A 503 9.89 -1.36 21.63
N ALA A 504 10.73 -2.21 22.24
CA ALA A 504 12.00 -1.79 22.81
C ALA A 504 12.94 -1.17 21.75
N ARG A 505 12.99 -1.73 20.54
CA ARG A 505 13.77 -1.17 19.41
C ARG A 505 13.22 0.16 18.93
N LEU A 506 11.90 0.31 18.90
CA LEU A 506 11.22 1.52 18.44
C LEU A 506 11.16 2.63 19.49
N GLY A 507 11.63 2.38 20.72
CA GLY A 507 11.59 3.35 21.82
C GLY A 507 10.19 3.53 22.42
N ILE A 508 9.31 2.55 22.25
CA ILE A 508 7.97 2.52 22.82
C ILE A 508 8.03 1.71 24.12
N PRO A 509 7.52 2.22 25.25
CA PRO A 509 7.46 1.44 26.49
C PRO A 509 6.69 0.13 26.27
N THR A 510 7.24 -1.00 26.69
CA THR A 510 6.60 -2.33 26.54
C THR A 510 5.29 -2.46 27.33
N THR A 511 5.05 -1.57 28.30
CA THR A 511 3.78 -1.47 29.03
C THR A 511 2.68 -0.77 28.24
N GLU A 512 3.03 -0.02 27.18
CA GLU A 512 2.08 0.72 26.36
C GLU A 512 1.47 -0.19 25.29
N LYS A 513 0.14 -0.37 25.34
CA LYS A 513 -0.59 -1.10 24.30
C LYS A 513 -0.79 -0.19 23.09
N ILE A 514 -0.08 -0.47 22.01
CA ILE A 514 -0.25 0.24 20.76
C ILE A 514 -1.64 -0.11 20.19
N PRO A 515 -2.46 0.89 19.82
CA PRO A 515 -3.76 0.62 19.24
C PRO A 515 -3.62 -0.10 17.90
N LEU A 516 -4.41 -1.16 17.73
CA LEU A 516 -4.58 -1.86 16.47
C LEU A 516 -5.61 -1.13 15.62
N ALA A 517 -5.31 -0.95 14.34
CA ALA A 517 -6.25 -0.44 13.34
C ALA A 517 -7.33 -1.49 13.10
N THR A 518 -8.35 -1.50 13.96
CA THR A 518 -9.45 -2.45 13.85
C THR A 518 -10.41 -2.07 12.73
N ARG A 519 -10.99 -3.08 12.08
CA ARG A 519 -12.16 -2.92 11.21
C ARG A 519 -13.26 -2.22 12.01
N THR A 520 -13.80 -1.13 11.48
CA THR A 520 -14.98 -0.49 12.06
C THR A 520 -16.20 -1.41 11.91
N TRP A 521 -17.29 -1.12 12.64
CA TRP A 521 -18.56 -1.83 12.42
C TRP A 521 -19.05 -1.66 10.97
N VAL A 522 -18.72 -0.52 10.34
CA VAL A 522 -18.97 -0.26 8.92
C VAL A 522 -18.16 -1.20 8.04
N ASP A 523 -16.85 -1.33 8.27
CA ASP A 523 -16.00 -2.24 7.49
C ASP A 523 -16.48 -3.71 7.63
N SER A 524 -16.94 -4.08 8.83
CA SER A 524 -17.53 -5.41 9.08
C SER A 524 -18.85 -5.59 8.32
N LEU A 525 -19.73 -4.59 8.35
CA LEU A 525 -20.99 -4.63 7.61
C LEU A 525 -20.77 -4.70 6.09
N VAL A 526 -19.86 -3.88 5.56
CA VAL A 526 -19.47 -3.87 4.13
C VAL A 526 -18.94 -5.25 3.72
N TYR A 527 -18.07 -5.87 4.52
CA TYR A 527 -17.59 -7.21 4.25
C TYR A 527 -18.73 -8.24 4.16
N HIS A 528 -19.71 -8.19 5.06
CA HIS A 528 -20.86 -9.09 5.01
C HIS A 528 -21.79 -8.78 3.84
N LEU A 529 -22.04 -7.51 3.53
CA LEU A 529 -22.90 -7.09 2.41
C LEU A 529 -22.30 -7.41 1.04
N ASN A 530 -20.97 -7.40 0.91
CA ASN A 530 -20.24 -7.80 -0.30
C ASN A 530 -20.03 -9.33 -0.40
N SER A 531 -20.61 -10.13 0.49
CA SER A 531 -20.60 -11.58 0.35
C SER A 531 -21.60 -12.05 -0.71
N GLY A 532 -21.28 -13.14 -1.42
CA GLY A 532 -22.11 -13.68 -2.52
C GLY A 532 -23.59 -13.88 -2.17
N TRP A 533 -23.88 -14.34 -0.95
CA TRP A 533 -25.24 -14.59 -0.49
C TRP A 533 -25.98 -13.29 -0.11
N ALA A 534 -25.29 -12.31 0.48
CA ALA A 534 -25.91 -11.05 0.88
C ALA A 534 -26.28 -10.21 -0.34
N MET A 535 -25.42 -10.18 -1.36
CA MET A 535 -25.73 -9.57 -2.66
C MET A 535 -26.96 -10.20 -3.30
N ALA A 536 -27.02 -11.53 -3.36
CA ALA A 536 -28.18 -12.25 -3.89
C ALA A 536 -29.48 -11.88 -3.15
N LEU A 537 -29.41 -11.76 -1.82
CA LEU A 537 -30.55 -11.38 -1.00
C LEU A 537 -30.98 -9.93 -1.24
N LEU A 538 -30.03 -8.98 -1.31
CA LEU A 538 -30.32 -7.56 -1.58
C LEU A 538 -30.99 -7.39 -2.95
N TRP A 539 -30.47 -8.06 -3.99
CA TRP A 539 -31.07 -8.04 -5.32
C TRP A 539 -32.44 -8.70 -5.35
N ALA A 540 -32.59 -9.89 -4.75
CA ALA A 540 -33.86 -10.60 -4.72
C ALA A 540 -34.94 -9.80 -3.98
N ILE A 541 -34.64 -9.25 -2.80
CA ILE A 541 -35.57 -8.43 -2.02
C ILE A 541 -35.87 -7.12 -2.74
N GLY A 542 -34.85 -6.44 -3.29
CA GLY A 542 -35.02 -5.19 -4.02
C GLY A 542 -35.94 -5.36 -5.23
N LEU A 543 -35.70 -6.38 -6.06
CA LEU A 543 -36.54 -6.71 -7.22
C LEU A 543 -37.96 -7.14 -6.81
N LEU A 544 -38.09 -7.96 -5.76
CA LEU A 544 -39.40 -8.36 -5.22
C LEU A 544 -40.19 -7.15 -4.72
N CYS A 545 -39.56 -6.19 -4.05
CA CYS A 545 -40.23 -4.99 -3.57
C CYS A 545 -40.67 -4.08 -4.72
N ILE A 546 -39.88 -3.97 -5.80
CA ILE A 546 -40.33 -3.30 -7.04
C ILE A 546 -41.59 -3.98 -7.59
N TYR A 547 -41.58 -5.31 -7.68
CA TYR A 547 -42.74 -6.09 -8.14
C TYR A 547 -43.98 -5.85 -7.26
N LEU A 548 -43.83 -5.92 -5.94
CA LEU A 548 -44.92 -5.69 -5.00
C LEU A 548 -45.44 -4.26 -5.06
N GLU A 549 -44.59 -3.25 -5.24
CA GLU A 549 -45.01 -1.84 -5.38
C GLU A 549 -45.89 -1.63 -6.64
N VAL A 550 -45.58 -2.32 -7.74
CA VAL A 550 -46.39 -2.23 -8.98
C VAL A 550 -47.78 -2.83 -8.78
N HIS A 551 -47.91 -3.90 -8.01
CA HIS A 551 -49.20 -4.53 -7.70
C HIS A 551 -49.95 -3.85 -6.55
N PHE A 552 -49.22 -3.27 -5.60
CA PHE A 552 -49.71 -2.61 -4.40
C PHE A 552 -49.05 -1.24 -4.26
N PRO A 553 -49.56 -0.21 -4.98
CA PRO A 553 -49.00 1.13 -4.96
C PRO A 553 -49.20 1.75 -3.56
N SER A 554 -48.19 1.57 -2.71
CA SER A 554 -48.22 1.87 -1.27
C SER A 554 -47.07 2.79 -0.87
N GLY A 555 -46.07 2.97 -1.73
CA GLY A 555 -44.82 3.68 -1.50
C GLY A 555 -43.84 2.92 -0.58
N PHE A 556 -44.35 2.10 0.33
CA PHE A 556 -43.55 1.38 1.32
C PHE A 556 -42.58 0.38 0.68
N PHE A 557 -43.04 -0.42 -0.29
CA PHE A 557 -42.17 -1.36 -0.99
C PHE A 557 -41.16 -0.64 -1.89
N GLY A 558 -41.56 0.49 -2.48
CA GLY A 558 -40.64 1.39 -3.18
C GLY A 558 -39.46 1.85 -2.31
N ILE A 559 -39.72 2.28 -1.06
CA ILE A 559 -38.67 2.69 -0.12
C ILE A 559 -37.74 1.53 0.21
N ILE A 560 -38.26 0.34 0.47
CA ILE A 560 -37.44 -0.85 0.76
C ILE A 560 -36.53 -1.18 -0.41
N SER A 561 -37.05 -1.12 -1.64
CA SER A 561 -36.23 -1.31 -2.85
C SER A 561 -35.09 -0.29 -2.95
N CYS A 562 -35.40 1.00 -2.73
CA CYS A 562 -34.38 2.05 -2.71
C CYS A 562 -33.32 1.80 -1.63
N VAL A 563 -33.71 1.32 -0.45
CA VAL A 563 -32.75 0.96 0.62
C VAL A 563 -31.90 -0.25 0.22
N CYS A 564 -32.49 -1.29 -0.38
CA CYS A 564 -31.75 -2.48 -0.83
C CYS A 564 -30.69 -2.13 -1.88
N PHE A 565 -31.07 -1.41 -2.95
CA PHE A 565 -30.12 -0.99 -3.98
C PHE A 565 -29.15 0.08 -3.46
N GLY A 566 -29.60 0.99 -2.60
CA GLY A 566 -28.74 1.98 -1.94
C GLY A 566 -27.65 1.32 -1.08
N LEU A 567 -28.01 0.34 -0.26
CA LEU A 567 -27.06 -0.45 0.54
C LEU A 567 -26.11 -1.27 -0.33
N PHE A 568 -26.62 -1.85 -1.43
CA PHE A 568 -25.81 -2.56 -2.41
C PHE A 568 -24.72 -1.65 -3.00
N PHE A 569 -25.09 -0.52 -3.61
CA PHE A 569 -24.13 0.41 -4.20
C PHE A 569 -23.20 1.03 -3.15
N TRP A 570 -23.72 1.39 -1.97
CA TRP A 570 -22.91 1.93 -0.89
C TRP A 570 -21.84 0.94 -0.40
N SER A 571 -22.20 -0.34 -0.25
CA SER A 571 -21.27 -1.39 0.15
C SER A 571 -20.17 -1.65 -0.89
N HIS A 572 -20.52 -1.64 -2.18
CA HIS A 572 -19.56 -1.85 -3.26
C HIS A 572 -18.67 -0.62 -3.50
N PHE A 573 -19.20 0.58 -3.27
CA PHE A 573 -18.43 1.83 -3.32
C PHE A 573 -17.39 1.89 -2.20
N LEU A 574 -17.75 1.49 -0.97
CA LEU A 574 -16.80 1.36 0.14
C LEU A 574 -15.86 0.15 -0.02
N GLY A 575 -16.34 -0.91 -0.67
CA GLY A 575 -15.56 -2.10 -1.01
C GLY A 575 -14.55 -1.89 -2.13
N GLY A 576 -14.65 -0.79 -2.89
CA GLY A 576 -13.75 -0.44 -3.98
C GLY A 576 -14.06 -1.13 -5.31
N THR A 577 -15.17 -1.86 -5.42
CA THR A 577 -15.58 -2.56 -6.65
C THR A 577 -16.50 -1.71 -7.54
N ALA A 578 -17.11 -0.66 -7.01
CA ALA A 578 -18.00 0.24 -7.75
C ALA A 578 -17.55 1.70 -7.60
N GLY A 579 -17.69 2.49 -8.67
CA GLY A 579 -17.47 3.92 -8.71
C GLY A 579 -18.75 4.70 -9.02
N TRP A 580 -18.57 5.93 -9.52
CA TRP A 580 -19.69 6.80 -9.90
C TRP A 580 -20.37 6.37 -11.20
N LEU A 581 -19.64 5.69 -12.09
CA LEU A 581 -20.15 5.25 -13.38
C LEU A 581 -21.34 4.32 -13.20
N GLU A 582 -21.22 3.33 -12.32
CA GLU A 582 -22.21 2.30 -12.06
C GLU A 582 -23.47 2.92 -11.46
N VAL A 583 -23.33 3.81 -10.48
CA VAL A 583 -24.45 4.51 -9.85
C VAL A 583 -25.21 5.36 -10.87
N VAL A 584 -24.50 6.11 -11.71
CA VAL A 584 -25.12 6.94 -12.77
C VAL A 584 -25.83 6.07 -13.80
N LEU A 585 -25.21 4.95 -14.24
CA LEU A 585 -25.84 4.01 -15.16
C LEU A 585 -27.12 3.40 -14.59
N PHE A 586 -27.14 3.05 -13.30
CA PHE A 586 -28.33 2.52 -12.63
C PHE A 586 -29.46 3.55 -12.60
N LEU A 587 -29.17 4.78 -12.15
CA LEU A 587 -30.16 5.85 -12.08
C LEU A 587 -30.69 6.24 -13.47
N MET A 588 -29.81 6.26 -14.48
CA MET A 588 -30.20 6.46 -15.87
C MET A 588 -31.12 5.33 -16.36
N GLY A 589 -30.79 4.07 -16.04
CA GLY A 589 -31.62 2.91 -16.36
C GLY A 589 -33.02 3.00 -15.73
N VAL A 590 -33.10 3.32 -14.44
CA VAL A 590 -34.38 3.57 -13.73
C VAL A 590 -35.13 4.73 -14.36
N GLY A 591 -34.44 5.81 -14.73
CA GLY A 591 -35.01 6.96 -15.44
C GLY A 591 -35.61 6.59 -16.80
N CYS A 592 -34.93 5.74 -17.59
CA CYS A 592 -35.44 5.24 -18.86
C CYS A 592 -36.71 4.39 -18.67
N ILE A 593 -36.75 3.53 -17.65
CA ILE A 593 -37.94 2.74 -17.30
C ILE A 593 -39.09 3.69 -16.92
N ALA A 594 -38.84 4.68 -16.06
CA ALA A 594 -39.84 5.66 -15.66
C ALA A 594 -40.36 6.48 -16.85
N LEU A 595 -39.48 6.88 -17.77
CA LEU A 595 -39.85 7.63 -18.96
C LEU A 595 -40.79 6.85 -19.89
N GLU A 596 -40.55 5.54 -20.09
CA GLU A 596 -41.48 4.67 -20.82
C GLU A 596 -42.83 4.58 -20.12
N ILE A 597 -42.85 4.44 -18.79
CA ILE A 597 -44.10 4.29 -18.01
C ILE A 597 -44.93 5.58 -18.02
N PHE A 598 -44.31 6.75 -17.85
CA PHE A 598 -45.02 8.02 -17.65
C PHE A 598 -45.15 8.89 -18.90
N VAL A 599 -44.19 8.85 -19.83
CA VAL A 599 -44.10 9.79 -20.95
C VAL A 599 -44.38 9.12 -22.29
N ILE A 600 -43.80 7.94 -22.54
CA ILE A 600 -43.86 7.26 -23.84
C ILE A 600 -44.41 5.83 -23.69
N PRO A 601 -45.68 5.65 -23.26
CA PRO A 601 -46.24 4.31 -23.12
C PRO A 601 -46.40 3.64 -24.50
N GLY A 602 -45.76 2.48 -24.68
CA GLY A 602 -46.08 1.54 -25.76
C GLY A 602 -44.99 1.30 -26.82
N PHE A 603 -43.78 1.85 -26.66
CA PHE A 603 -42.67 1.62 -27.58
C PHE A 603 -41.76 0.48 -27.12
N GLY A 604 -41.69 0.23 -25.82
CA GLY A 604 -40.92 -0.86 -25.18
C GLY A 604 -39.41 -0.68 -25.20
N VAL A 605 -38.86 0.17 -26.08
CA VAL A 605 -37.41 0.35 -26.23
C VAL A 605 -36.80 1.07 -25.03
N PHE A 606 -37.44 2.11 -24.47
CA PHE A 606 -36.89 2.78 -23.27
C PHE A 606 -36.98 1.87 -22.04
N GLY A 607 -38.05 1.07 -21.93
CA GLY A 607 -38.18 0.06 -20.88
C GLY A 607 -37.10 -1.03 -20.94
N VAL A 608 -36.89 -1.65 -22.11
CA VAL A 608 -35.89 -2.70 -22.29
C VAL A 608 -34.47 -2.17 -22.14
N SER A 609 -34.16 -1.03 -22.77
CA SER A 609 -32.83 -0.41 -22.63
C SER A 609 -32.56 0.00 -21.18
N GLY A 610 -33.55 0.54 -20.47
CA GLY A 610 -33.44 0.87 -19.05
C GLY A 610 -33.19 -0.36 -18.17
N ALA A 611 -33.87 -1.48 -18.44
CA ALA A 611 -33.64 -2.74 -17.74
C ALA A 611 -32.23 -3.31 -18.00
N ILE A 612 -31.75 -3.24 -19.25
CA ILE A 612 -30.38 -3.64 -19.62
C ILE A 612 -29.35 -2.76 -18.91
N LEU A 613 -29.56 -1.44 -18.87
CA LEU A 613 -28.67 -0.50 -18.17
C LEU A 613 -28.61 -0.80 -16.66
N CYS A 614 -29.75 -1.11 -16.04
CA CYS A 614 -29.79 -1.52 -14.63
C CYS A 614 -29.02 -2.82 -14.42
N ALA A 615 -29.25 -3.85 -15.24
CA ALA A 615 -28.55 -5.13 -15.13
C ALA A 615 -27.04 -4.97 -15.34
N PHE A 616 -26.64 -4.20 -16.36
CA PHE A 616 -25.24 -3.92 -16.66
C PHE A 616 -24.55 -3.17 -15.51
N SER A 617 -25.22 -2.18 -14.92
CA SER A 617 -24.72 -1.47 -13.74
C SER A 617 -24.55 -2.40 -12.53
N LEU A 618 -25.54 -3.26 -12.22
CA LEU A 618 -25.43 -4.21 -11.12
C LEU A 618 -24.27 -5.18 -11.31
N ILE A 619 -24.06 -5.66 -12.54
CA ILE A 619 -22.94 -6.55 -12.87
C ILE A 619 -21.61 -5.82 -12.67
N LEU A 620 -21.44 -4.64 -13.28
CA LEU A 620 -20.22 -3.83 -13.15
C LEU A 620 -19.93 -3.47 -11.68
N ALA A 621 -20.93 -3.14 -10.87
CA ALA A 621 -20.71 -2.81 -9.47
C ALA A 621 -20.10 -3.95 -8.64
N THR A 622 -20.29 -5.21 -9.04
CA THR A 622 -19.77 -6.40 -8.35
C THR A 622 -18.39 -6.86 -8.81
N GLN A 623 -17.85 -6.28 -9.89
CA GLN A 623 -16.60 -6.74 -10.51
C GLN A 623 -15.71 -5.56 -10.88
N THR A 624 -14.40 -5.76 -10.86
CA THR A 624 -13.42 -4.68 -11.11
C THR A 624 -13.07 -4.50 -12.59
N PHE A 625 -13.60 -5.35 -13.48
CA PHE A 625 -13.32 -5.33 -14.91
C PHE A 625 -14.59 -5.14 -15.75
N VAL A 626 -14.43 -4.54 -16.94
CA VAL A 626 -15.51 -4.39 -17.92
C VAL A 626 -15.49 -5.53 -18.94
N ILE A 627 -14.30 -5.90 -19.41
CA ILE A 627 -14.08 -6.97 -20.38
C ILE A 627 -13.19 -8.02 -19.71
N PRO A 628 -13.62 -9.30 -19.65
CA PRO A 628 -12.83 -10.35 -19.02
C PRO A 628 -11.58 -10.64 -19.84
N HIS A 629 -10.41 -10.61 -19.19
CA HIS A 629 -9.11 -10.90 -19.81
C HIS A 629 -8.47 -12.18 -19.23
N SER A 630 -8.90 -12.62 -18.04
CA SER A 630 -8.42 -13.83 -17.38
C SER A 630 -9.50 -14.91 -17.26
N MET A 631 -9.11 -16.16 -16.95
CA MET A 631 -10.06 -17.23 -16.64
C MET A 631 -10.80 -16.96 -15.33
N ASP A 632 -10.17 -16.30 -14.36
CA ASP A 632 -10.80 -15.88 -13.11
C ASP A 632 -11.89 -14.83 -13.36
N ASP A 633 -11.64 -13.88 -14.26
CA ASP A 633 -12.63 -12.88 -14.67
C ASP A 633 -13.86 -13.57 -15.28
N VAL A 634 -13.65 -14.59 -16.12
CA VAL A 634 -14.74 -15.36 -16.73
C VAL A 634 -15.54 -16.12 -15.67
N GLN A 635 -14.87 -16.72 -14.69
CA GLN A 635 -15.53 -17.42 -13.59
C GLN A 635 -16.32 -16.45 -12.70
N GLN A 636 -15.75 -15.28 -12.37
CA GLN A 636 -16.40 -14.24 -11.59
C GLN A 636 -17.63 -13.71 -12.32
N LEU A 637 -17.51 -13.36 -13.61
CA LEU A 637 -18.62 -12.90 -14.45
C LEU A 637 -19.74 -13.95 -14.49
N THR A 638 -19.39 -15.23 -14.65
CA THR A 638 -20.35 -16.34 -14.67
C THR A 638 -21.08 -16.47 -13.33
N ARG A 639 -20.37 -16.33 -12.21
CA ARG A 639 -20.97 -16.36 -10.87
C ARG A 639 -21.90 -15.16 -10.64
N THR A 640 -21.50 -13.96 -11.06
CA THR A 640 -22.31 -12.74 -10.95
C THR A 640 -23.59 -12.85 -11.78
N LEU A 641 -23.47 -13.27 -13.05
CA LEU A 641 -24.62 -13.55 -13.92
C LEU A 641 -25.54 -14.62 -13.32
N GLY A 642 -24.97 -15.70 -12.81
CA GLY A 642 -25.71 -16.75 -12.11
C GLY A 642 -26.47 -16.23 -10.90
N THR A 643 -25.86 -15.32 -10.12
CA THR A 643 -26.47 -14.69 -8.95
C THR A 643 -27.62 -13.75 -9.33
N LEU A 644 -27.44 -12.94 -10.38
CA LEU A 644 -28.49 -12.06 -10.90
C LEU A 644 -29.67 -12.87 -11.43
N CYS A 645 -29.41 -13.87 -12.27
CA CYS A 645 -30.43 -14.78 -12.79
C CYS A 645 -31.14 -15.53 -11.66
N GLY A 646 -30.39 -16.03 -10.67
CA GLY A 646 -30.95 -16.69 -9.48
C GLY A 646 -31.86 -15.77 -8.66
N SER A 647 -31.48 -14.50 -8.51
CA SER A 647 -32.27 -13.48 -7.81
C SER A 647 -33.58 -13.16 -8.57
N VAL A 648 -33.51 -13.06 -9.90
CA VAL A 648 -34.69 -12.87 -10.76
C VAL A 648 -35.61 -14.09 -10.70
N ILE A 649 -35.08 -15.31 -10.82
CA ILE A 649 -35.87 -16.54 -10.71
C ILE A 649 -36.52 -16.64 -9.33
N GLY A 650 -35.76 -16.36 -8.26
CA GLY A 650 -36.26 -16.32 -6.89
C GLY A 650 -37.41 -15.34 -6.75
N MET A 651 -37.27 -14.13 -7.29
CA MET A 651 -38.35 -13.14 -7.36
C MET A 651 -39.57 -13.71 -8.10
N VAL A 652 -39.40 -14.32 -9.28
CA VAL A 652 -40.53 -14.88 -10.06
C VAL A 652 -41.24 -16.00 -9.28
N VAL A 653 -40.50 -16.87 -8.59
CA VAL A 653 -41.08 -17.92 -7.76
C VAL A 653 -41.87 -17.31 -6.59
N VAL A 654 -41.30 -16.33 -5.89
CA VAL A 654 -42.00 -15.63 -4.79
C VAL A 654 -43.21 -14.85 -5.31
N ALA A 655 -43.13 -14.22 -6.48
CA ALA A 655 -44.23 -13.56 -7.17
C ALA A 655 -45.35 -14.55 -7.57
N ALA A 656 -44.99 -15.74 -8.06
CA ALA A 656 -45.94 -16.80 -8.40
C ALA A 656 -46.61 -17.39 -7.14
N LEU A 657 -45.86 -17.54 -6.06
CA LEU A 657 -46.38 -18.00 -4.77
C LEU A 657 -47.30 -16.92 -4.17
N THR A 658 -46.88 -15.67 -4.15
CA THR A 658 -47.70 -14.57 -3.66
C THR A 658 -48.97 -14.44 -4.49
N SER A 659 -48.94 -14.39 -5.81
CA SER A 659 -50.18 -14.37 -6.63
C SER A 659 -51.09 -15.59 -6.41
N ARG A 660 -50.53 -16.76 -6.09
CA ARG A 660 -51.30 -17.98 -5.78
C ARG A 660 -51.89 -18.01 -4.36
N TYR A 661 -51.19 -17.46 -3.37
CA TYR A 661 -51.55 -17.59 -1.94
C TYR A 661 -52.04 -16.28 -1.30
N LEU A 662 -51.78 -15.10 -1.89
CA LEU A 662 -52.30 -13.79 -1.44
C LEU A 662 -53.82 -13.75 -1.31
N PRO A 663 -54.62 -14.31 -2.25
CA PRO A 663 -56.08 -14.27 -2.15
C PRO A 663 -56.62 -14.98 -0.88
N ALA A 664 -55.80 -15.77 -0.20
CA ALA A 664 -56.16 -16.53 0.99
C ALA A 664 -55.74 -15.85 2.33
N ILE A 665 -54.97 -14.76 2.31
CA ILE A 665 -54.49 -14.10 3.53
C ILE A 665 -55.44 -12.94 3.93
N PRO A 666 -56.03 -12.97 5.13
CA PRO A 666 -57.13 -12.07 5.53
C PRO A 666 -56.72 -10.58 5.61
N LEU A 667 -55.43 -10.27 5.73
CA LEU A 667 -54.93 -8.89 5.82
C LEU A 667 -54.87 -8.17 4.46
N PHE A 668 -54.80 -8.91 3.34
CA PHE A 668 -54.57 -8.36 1.99
C PHE A 668 -55.79 -8.50 1.05
N LYS A 669 -56.86 -9.16 1.50
CA LYS A 669 -58.10 -9.36 0.73
C LYS A 669 -58.75 -8.04 0.30
N ASP A 670 -58.66 -7.02 1.15
CA ASP A 670 -59.30 -5.72 0.92
C ASP A 670 -58.42 -4.74 0.11
N MET A 671 -57.17 -5.11 -0.17
CA MET A 671 -56.24 -4.31 -0.98
C MET A 671 -56.21 -4.72 -2.45
N ILE A 672 -56.82 -5.86 -2.81
CA ILE A 672 -56.97 -6.30 -4.19
C ILE A 672 -58.39 -5.97 -4.63
N LEU A 673 -58.54 -4.96 -5.49
CA LEU A 673 -59.78 -4.69 -6.20
C LEU A 673 -60.14 -5.89 -7.06
N THR A 674 -60.94 -6.77 -6.49
CA THR A 674 -61.45 -7.95 -7.15
C THR A 674 -62.49 -7.47 -8.17
N PRO A 675 -62.33 -7.70 -9.48
CA PRO A 675 -63.31 -7.29 -10.46
C PRO A 675 -64.67 -7.93 -10.13
N PRO A 676 -65.80 -7.23 -10.38
CA PRO A 676 -67.13 -7.76 -10.09
C PRO A 676 -67.30 -9.13 -10.73
N GLY A 677 -67.44 -10.18 -9.91
CA GLY A 677 -67.65 -11.56 -10.36
C GLY A 677 -66.52 -12.56 -10.06
N ALA A 678 -65.39 -12.18 -9.45
CA ALA A 678 -64.41 -13.18 -9.02
C ALA A 678 -64.88 -13.94 -7.76
N ALA A 679 -64.59 -15.24 -7.71
CA ALA A 679 -65.02 -16.18 -6.69
C ALA A 679 -64.43 -15.85 -5.31
N GLY A 680 -65.12 -14.99 -4.53
CA GLY A 680 -64.70 -14.62 -3.18
C GLY A 680 -65.39 -13.41 -2.54
N ALA A 681 -66.31 -12.73 -3.24
CA ALA A 681 -67.01 -11.55 -2.72
C ALA A 681 -68.08 -11.90 -1.66
N ASN A 682 -68.13 -11.09 -0.59
CA ASN A 682 -68.92 -11.30 0.61
C ASN A 682 -70.43 -11.47 0.33
N PRO A 683 -71.16 -12.27 1.13
CA PRO A 683 -72.62 -12.45 0.97
C PRO A 683 -73.46 -11.17 1.13
N SER A 684 -72.85 -10.09 1.62
CA SER A 684 -73.51 -8.86 2.05
C SER A 684 -73.45 -7.72 1.03
N GLU A 685 -72.77 -7.91 -0.11
CA GLU A 685 -72.81 -6.91 -1.20
C GLU A 685 -74.16 -6.96 -1.93
N PRO A 686 -74.68 -5.82 -2.43
CA PRO A 686 -75.92 -5.80 -3.21
C PRO A 686 -75.79 -6.67 -4.47
N ARG A 687 -76.29 -7.91 -4.38
CA ARG A 687 -76.40 -8.82 -5.52
C ARG A 687 -77.60 -8.42 -6.37
N LEU A 688 -77.42 -8.36 -7.69
CA LEU A 688 -78.54 -8.54 -8.61
C LEU A 688 -79.18 -9.89 -8.27
N ARG A 689 -80.48 -9.88 -7.92
CA ARG A 689 -81.22 -11.08 -7.49
C ARG A 689 -81.15 -12.14 -8.61
N PRO A 690 -80.50 -13.30 -8.36
CA PRO A 690 -80.41 -14.39 -9.33
C PRO A 690 -81.78 -14.98 -9.69
N ASP A 691 -82.79 -14.72 -8.87
CA ASP A 691 -84.16 -15.23 -9.01
C ASP A 691 -84.90 -14.67 -10.25
N LEU A 692 -84.32 -13.67 -10.93
CA LEU A 692 -84.84 -13.11 -12.19
C LEU A 692 -84.07 -13.61 -13.43
N ALA A 693 -83.03 -14.43 -13.26
CA ALA A 693 -82.33 -15.09 -14.35
C ALA A 693 -82.69 -16.58 -14.34
N GLY A 694 -83.64 -16.95 -15.18
CA GLY A 694 -84.13 -18.32 -15.30
C GLY A 694 -83.01 -19.34 -15.49
N ASP A 695 -83.11 -20.42 -14.73
CA ASP A 695 -82.19 -21.57 -14.69
C ASP A 695 -82.10 -22.25 -16.06
N LYS A 696 -81.06 -21.90 -16.83
CA LYS A 696 -80.39 -22.69 -17.89
C LYS A 696 -79.33 -21.82 -18.57
N ALA A 697 -78.17 -21.65 -17.94
CA ALA A 697 -76.99 -21.10 -18.62
C ALA A 697 -75.70 -21.57 -17.93
N VAL A 698 -75.45 -22.88 -17.98
CA VAL A 698 -74.10 -23.44 -17.79
C VAL A 698 -73.61 -23.83 -19.18
N VAL A 699 -72.58 -23.11 -19.63
CA VAL A 699 -71.59 -23.54 -20.63
C VAL A 699 -72.14 -23.81 -22.03
N ASN A 700 -72.22 -22.74 -22.83
CA ASN A 700 -72.06 -22.64 -24.30
C ASN A 700 -72.94 -21.48 -24.79
N THR A 701 -72.35 -20.32 -25.16
CA THR A 701 -72.90 -19.29 -26.10
C THR A 701 -72.33 -17.88 -25.82
N VAL A 702 -71.06 -17.62 -26.13
CA VAL A 702 -70.58 -16.22 -26.29
C VAL A 702 -70.17 -15.93 -27.75
N LEU A 703 -70.04 -16.96 -28.60
CA LEU A 703 -69.73 -16.79 -30.03
C LEU A 703 -70.94 -16.98 -30.97
N GLU A 704 -72.06 -17.57 -30.51
CA GLU A 704 -73.26 -17.81 -31.36
C GLU A 704 -74.37 -16.75 -31.20
N ARG A 705 -74.32 -15.91 -30.15
CA ARG A 705 -75.41 -14.96 -29.85
C ARG A 705 -75.43 -13.75 -30.79
N ASP A 706 -74.25 -13.33 -31.27
CA ASP A 706 -74.08 -12.11 -32.06
C ASP A 706 -74.41 -12.27 -33.56
N GLN A 707 -74.24 -13.45 -34.14
CA GLN A 707 -74.55 -13.65 -35.58
C GLN A 707 -76.06 -13.72 -35.88
N ASN A 708 -76.90 -14.02 -34.88
CA ASN A 708 -78.35 -14.16 -35.06
C ASN A 708 -79.13 -12.82 -35.03
N LEU A 709 -78.45 -11.71 -34.76
CA LEU A 709 -79.03 -10.37 -34.74
C LEU A 709 -79.02 -9.70 -36.12
N LEU A 710 -78.17 -10.17 -37.05
CA LEU A 710 -78.00 -9.57 -38.37
C LEU A 710 -79.30 -9.68 -39.19
N GLY A 711 -79.79 -8.55 -39.73
CA GLY A 711 -81.05 -8.45 -40.47
C GLY A 711 -82.32 -8.37 -39.60
N ARG A 712 -82.22 -8.43 -38.27
CA ARG A 712 -83.40 -8.24 -37.40
C ARG A 712 -83.78 -6.77 -37.27
N ARG A 713 -85.09 -6.52 -37.13
CA ARG A 713 -85.65 -5.19 -36.89
C ARG A 713 -85.92 -4.95 -35.41
N GLY A 714 -85.76 -3.70 -35.01
CA GLY A 714 -85.97 -3.23 -33.65
C GLY A 714 -86.44 -1.77 -33.60
N ILE A 715 -86.50 -1.22 -32.40
CA ILE A 715 -86.88 0.18 -32.15
C ILE A 715 -85.79 0.86 -31.33
N SER A 716 -85.36 2.06 -31.72
CA SER A 716 -84.43 2.86 -30.93
C SER A 716 -85.07 3.29 -29.60
N MET A 717 -84.38 3.07 -28.49
CA MET A 717 -84.84 3.44 -27.14
C MET A 717 -84.18 4.72 -26.65
N THR A 718 -82.98 5.02 -27.14
CA THR A 718 -82.31 6.31 -26.98
C THR A 718 -82.04 6.92 -28.35
N VAL A 719 -81.71 8.22 -28.39
CA VAL A 719 -81.19 8.82 -29.62
C VAL A 719 -79.83 8.16 -29.92
N LEU A 720 -79.63 7.66 -31.13
CA LEU A 720 -78.38 7.02 -31.54
C LEU A 720 -77.44 8.09 -32.13
N ARG A 721 -76.37 8.47 -31.41
CA ARG A 721 -75.38 9.50 -31.83
C ARG A 721 -73.91 9.16 -31.53
N PRO A 722 -73.24 8.36 -32.37
CA PRO A 722 -73.84 7.30 -33.16
C PRO A 722 -74.25 6.12 -32.27
N ALA A 723 -73.76 6.03 -31.02
CA ALA A 723 -74.13 4.97 -30.08
C ALA A 723 -75.41 5.29 -29.30
N GLY A 724 -76.13 4.25 -28.90
CA GLY A 724 -77.27 4.31 -27.99
C GLY A 724 -77.87 2.92 -27.79
N LYS A 725 -79.07 2.84 -27.21
CA LYS A 725 -79.79 1.59 -26.95
C LYS A 725 -80.94 1.41 -27.91
N ALA A 726 -81.13 0.17 -28.36
CA ALA A 726 -82.31 -0.22 -29.10
C ALA A 726 -82.87 -1.54 -28.58
N GLN A 727 -84.17 -1.72 -28.74
CA GLN A 727 -84.86 -2.95 -28.45
C GLN A 727 -84.99 -3.76 -29.74
N ILE A 728 -84.42 -4.97 -29.78
CA ILE A 728 -84.45 -5.87 -30.94
C ILE A 728 -85.07 -7.19 -30.47
N GLY A 729 -86.33 -7.42 -30.82
CA GLY A 729 -87.14 -8.46 -30.18
C GLY A 729 -87.43 -8.10 -28.72
N ASP A 730 -87.15 -9.02 -27.80
CA ASP A 730 -87.36 -8.80 -26.35
C ASP A 730 -86.09 -8.27 -25.63
N ASP A 731 -84.97 -8.14 -26.35
CA ASP A 731 -83.68 -7.78 -25.78
C ASP A 731 -83.32 -6.30 -26.01
N TYR A 732 -82.73 -5.67 -25.00
CA TYR A 732 -82.13 -4.34 -25.09
C TYR A 732 -80.64 -4.47 -25.42
N VAL A 733 -80.24 -3.95 -26.57
CA VAL A 733 -78.88 -4.07 -27.11
C VAL A 733 -78.26 -2.68 -27.30
N ASP A 734 -76.97 -2.55 -26.99
CA ASP A 734 -76.18 -1.36 -27.32
C ASP A 734 -75.86 -1.39 -28.82
N VAL A 735 -76.32 -0.37 -29.53
CA VAL A 735 -76.25 -0.29 -30.99
C VAL A 735 -75.59 1.01 -31.45
N VAL A 736 -75.00 0.98 -32.64
CA VAL A 736 -74.35 2.12 -33.27
C VAL A 736 -75.01 2.40 -34.63
N SER A 737 -75.49 3.63 -34.86
CA SER A 737 -76.11 4.01 -36.13
C SER A 737 -75.10 4.00 -37.27
N ASN A 738 -75.38 3.26 -38.33
CA ASN A 738 -74.67 3.28 -39.60
C ASN A 738 -75.33 4.35 -40.51
N GLY A 739 -74.90 5.60 -40.36
CA GLY A 739 -75.45 6.75 -41.09
C GLY A 739 -75.84 7.94 -40.18
N PRO A 740 -76.94 8.66 -40.49
CA PRO A 740 -77.37 9.82 -39.70
C PRO A 740 -77.92 9.43 -38.32
N PHE A 741 -78.07 10.42 -37.45
CA PHE A 741 -78.63 10.22 -36.11
C PHE A 741 -80.06 9.69 -36.16
N ILE A 742 -80.31 8.60 -35.42
CA ILE A 742 -81.63 7.97 -35.33
C ILE A 742 -82.28 8.45 -34.03
N SER A 743 -83.46 9.08 -34.14
CA SER A 743 -84.22 9.57 -32.98
C SER A 743 -84.85 8.43 -32.19
N VAL A 744 -85.25 8.65 -30.94
CA VAL A 744 -85.96 7.65 -30.10
C VAL A 744 -87.26 7.22 -30.78
N GLY A 745 -87.62 5.94 -30.66
CA GLY A 745 -88.87 5.37 -31.13
C GLY A 745 -88.90 5.04 -32.63
N ARG A 746 -87.77 5.12 -33.33
CA ARG A 746 -87.66 4.83 -34.76
C ARG A 746 -87.36 3.35 -35.01
N ALA A 747 -87.96 2.80 -36.07
CA ALA A 747 -87.68 1.44 -36.51
C ALA A 747 -86.28 1.35 -37.11
N ILE A 748 -85.51 0.37 -36.67
CA ILE A 748 -84.14 0.14 -37.10
C ILE A 748 -83.94 -1.31 -37.55
N GLU A 749 -82.92 -1.55 -38.37
CA GLU A 749 -82.49 -2.88 -38.81
C GLU A 749 -80.99 -3.04 -38.56
N VAL A 750 -80.60 -4.20 -38.03
CA VAL A 750 -79.19 -4.55 -37.84
C VAL A 750 -78.54 -4.84 -39.18
N VAL A 751 -77.55 -4.04 -39.55
CA VAL A 751 -76.82 -4.15 -40.83
C VAL A 751 -75.52 -4.91 -40.70
N GLU A 752 -74.88 -4.88 -39.53
CA GLU A 752 -73.58 -5.49 -39.31
C GLU A 752 -73.41 -5.81 -37.82
N VAL A 753 -72.82 -6.96 -37.51
CA VAL A 753 -72.42 -7.33 -36.15
C VAL A 753 -70.96 -7.75 -36.17
N THR A 754 -70.11 -6.95 -35.53
CA THR A 754 -68.65 -7.17 -35.49
C THR A 754 -68.21 -7.21 -34.04
N GLY A 755 -68.07 -8.43 -33.50
CA GLY A 755 -67.83 -8.66 -32.07
C GLY A 755 -68.94 -8.01 -31.22
N ASN A 756 -68.54 -7.28 -30.18
CA ASN A 756 -69.48 -6.59 -29.27
C ASN A 756 -70.10 -5.29 -29.83
N ARG A 757 -69.99 -5.05 -31.16
CA ARG A 757 -70.50 -3.84 -31.83
C ARG A 757 -71.59 -4.21 -32.83
N VAL A 758 -72.83 -3.84 -32.51
CA VAL A 758 -74.01 -4.03 -33.37
C VAL A 758 -74.31 -2.72 -34.10
N MET A 759 -74.18 -2.70 -35.43
CA MET A 759 -74.50 -1.55 -36.26
C MET A 759 -75.90 -1.64 -36.85
N VAL A 760 -76.63 -0.52 -36.81
CA VAL A 760 -78.05 -0.44 -37.19
C VAL A 760 -78.31 0.73 -38.13
N ARG A 761 -79.29 0.61 -39.03
CA ARG A 761 -79.78 1.73 -39.84
C ARG A 761 -81.27 1.95 -39.61
N GLU A 762 -81.77 3.16 -39.83
CA GLU A 762 -83.21 3.43 -39.80
C GLU A 762 -83.91 2.75 -40.99
N VAL A 763 -85.04 2.10 -40.72
CA VAL A 763 -85.91 1.53 -41.75
C VAL A 763 -86.88 2.63 -42.18
N VAL A 764 -86.69 3.15 -43.39
CA VAL A 764 -87.53 4.21 -44.00
C VAL A 764 -88.78 3.63 -44.64
#